data_AF-A0A812HTR2-F1
#
_entry.id   AF-A0A812HTR2-F1
#
_cell.length_a   1.000
_cell.length_b   1.000
_cell.length_c   1.000
_cell.angle_alpha   90.00
_cell.angle_beta   90.00
_cell.angle_gamma   90.00
#
_symmetry.space_group_name_H-M   'P 1'
#
loop_
_entity.id
_entity.type
_entity.pdbx_description
1 polymer ?
#
loop_
_entity_poly.entity_id
_entity_poly.type
_entity_poly.pdbx_seq_one_letter_code
_entity_poly.pdbx_strand_id
1 'polypeptide(L)'
;MGSSEHPILQSLLNLEADLQQVFERLASQVHDLQKDVQGGARQEQVSSDWNVPSERVPIAEPAAEELEYCISSCDSLCEQCDADEWVGAVAAEPVRRQTSLLQQSTKGGLDQPQLRLSPLLMELSMKSKGALNHIDRHKIRESMEGAASRSRPIMKPTAQILEEVQHCRTCGVLAPESRPRVLWDLCGAILILIDVFVSPASIAWELEVTPLSHDIFLALFSWASLIFWSMDIIMNFNTAFYSNGTLRVRRREIARNYISSWLLFDAGVVALDFFGFVSDSQGEDANYVSSFRTARILRVLRALRVVRIVKASRLNVMAENMVIAIGRQWLIMAFGIVRMLIEISMVVHALACAWFGVGKVLSSDPQVTSWLVLNGVLAQPAIVQYIHALQWIIQPPSPAPLDPASGVERFMQLVNAVTTVLVIGTALSLLTGTLQEIRSINEEMNRKRRELRIYLHAQSAPTKLVMRVMSFADYKLARYSSVSYDPLLFSPKLQAELAVWQNRHLLEKHPLFELTSSVFPKVFAEICRVIQKNLYHEAEAVFSLGLLAEHLYITNDGAFAVVDHRGDLQHFENEVRHFAEVALYADVVMHDCTLRASSFAEVFTLSTKQLVSVLTNAPICASMFIDYAKDYMLQYSLSMVQPDRDVISAEMDCAVLAAETNPIYLEMELHTHKLLKNMNLAAVIDSSKPDKRLSPGGFMDFVLGDEPMESLLDKLYRSYIESDPSHGLHALFEESHGHQGGQERVESSCVSLAALVRGDLEAYAYPQRDDVRITSEQWQQLQRILHWTSVDQDKLQAVFFLLVAHAIGKYRAVSRQLAPEHQKPEAALLHILDFFPNAVPTAELLSLRAQYLLRDVLQLATLFNFAQMLQAENVPGNVLSLQKHLASRDHPQDLLQVYMLYMLGFISGLAGGLGSRFMNRHNARGTLLGLTALQHILDKDPKMVYWSYVQQRCQLLGLQAQQPEDLALGRLACLCRVQGEGDYCHILRAWHQLSSAERWMLTKHFVANGITTNAIVFEFLPLCLEHARKNPFVTVQTLLEVLVELIQVVQAAVKKSHSRGHRAVHVELSDLAAFIMMVQNSYIFQSCLLRSKLRFRDPDYILELTQENWGRVGEPQSDVTAMANSLRGLWQLQKVSNETAAQARSENPPAST
;
A
#
# COMPACT_ATOMS: atom_id res chain seq x y z
N MET A 1 41.70 29.86 87.22
CA MET A 1 42.16 28.63 86.54
C MET A 1 41.64 28.71 85.12
N GLY A 2 42.55 28.98 84.17
CA GLY A 2 42.21 29.20 82.77
C GLY A 2 41.87 27.89 82.06
N SER A 3 40.81 27.94 81.27
CA SER A 3 40.30 26.88 80.40
C SER A 3 41.14 26.77 79.13
N SER A 4 41.88 25.68 78.98
CA SER A 4 42.47 25.28 77.71
C SER A 4 41.43 24.48 76.91
N GLU A 5 40.84 25.12 75.90
CA GLU A 5 40.01 24.49 74.89
C GLU A 5 40.82 23.43 74.12
N HIS A 6 40.20 22.27 73.90
CA HIS A 6 40.81 21.15 73.20
C HIS A 6 41.03 21.51 71.72
N PRO A 7 42.27 21.40 71.19
CA PRO A 7 42.60 21.73 69.80
C PRO A 7 41.89 20.85 68.75
N ILE A 8 41.22 19.78 69.20
CA ILE A 8 40.50 18.81 68.36
C ILE A 8 39.11 19.30 67.96
N LEU A 9 38.42 20.05 68.84
CA LEU A 9 37.10 20.60 68.52
C LEU A 9 37.24 21.73 67.49
N GLN A 10 38.31 22.50 67.60
CA GLN A 10 38.61 23.60 66.69
C GLN A 10 39.11 23.09 65.33
N SER A 11 39.84 21.97 65.28
CA SER A 11 40.22 21.33 64.03
C SER A 11 39.04 20.61 63.35
N LEU A 12 38.07 20.08 64.09
CA LEU A 12 36.84 19.53 63.52
C LEU A 12 35.92 20.62 62.95
N LEU A 13 35.78 21.75 63.65
CA LEU A 13 35.04 22.91 63.14
C LEU A 13 35.73 23.54 61.91
N ASN A 14 37.06 23.57 61.88
CA ASN A 14 37.80 24.03 60.70
C ASN A 14 37.68 23.04 59.54
N LEU A 15 37.66 21.73 59.80
CA LEU A 15 37.47 20.71 58.76
C LEU A 15 36.03 20.72 58.21
N GLU A 16 35.03 20.97 59.06
CA GLU A 16 33.64 21.17 58.65
C GLU A 16 33.50 22.43 57.80
N ALA A 17 34.14 23.54 58.20
CA ALA A 17 34.16 24.79 57.44
C ALA A 17 34.91 24.64 56.10
N ASP A 18 36.05 23.93 56.07
CA ASP A 18 36.81 23.66 54.85
C ASP A 18 36.05 22.72 53.91
N LEU A 19 35.36 21.70 54.44
CA LEU A 19 34.48 20.83 53.66
C LEU A 19 33.27 21.59 53.14
N GLN A 20 32.64 22.45 53.93
CA GLN A 20 31.56 23.34 53.48
C GLN A 20 32.05 24.27 52.38
N GLN A 21 33.25 24.84 52.50
CA GLN A 21 33.81 25.74 51.49
C GLN A 21 34.22 24.98 50.21
N VAL A 22 34.67 23.73 50.32
CA VAL A 22 34.93 22.84 49.18
C VAL A 22 33.62 22.39 48.52
N PHE A 23 32.58 22.08 49.29
CA PHE A 23 31.25 21.76 48.78
C PHE A 23 30.57 22.99 48.16
N GLU A 24 30.75 24.19 48.69
CA GLU A 24 30.28 25.44 48.09
C GLU A 24 31.06 25.79 46.83
N ARG A 25 32.38 25.54 46.78
CA ARG A 25 33.16 25.70 45.54
C ARG A 25 32.78 24.67 44.49
N LEU A 26 32.59 23.40 44.85
CA LEU A 26 32.09 22.36 43.96
C LEU A 26 30.66 22.64 43.53
N ALA A 27 29.79 23.13 44.42
CA ALA A 27 28.44 23.54 44.08
C ALA A 27 28.45 24.78 43.17
N SER A 28 29.35 25.74 43.37
CA SER A 28 29.52 26.89 42.48
C SER A 28 30.10 26.48 41.13
N GLN A 29 31.06 25.54 41.09
CA GLN A 29 31.62 25.02 39.84
C GLN A 29 30.63 24.13 39.10
N VAL A 30 29.80 23.36 39.81
CA VAL A 30 28.68 22.59 39.23
C VAL A 30 27.55 23.52 38.81
N HIS A 31 27.32 24.63 39.51
CA HIS A 31 26.34 25.65 39.13
C HIS A 31 26.83 26.50 37.95
N ASP A 32 28.12 26.77 37.84
CA ASP A 32 28.76 27.43 36.69
C ASP A 32 28.86 26.47 35.50
N LEU A 33 29.15 25.18 35.72
CA LEU A 33 29.05 24.13 34.69
C LEU A 33 27.58 23.89 34.28
N GLN A 34 26.62 24.00 35.19
CA GLN A 34 25.20 23.98 34.87
C GLN A 34 24.76 25.26 34.16
N LYS A 35 25.34 26.43 34.46
CA LYS A 35 25.11 27.69 33.71
C LYS A 35 25.76 27.67 32.34
N ASP A 36 26.90 27.01 32.15
CA ASP A 36 27.53 26.83 30.84
C ASP A 36 26.79 25.75 30.00
N VAL A 37 26.23 24.73 30.65
CA VAL A 37 25.43 23.66 30.00
C VAL A 37 23.98 24.08 29.75
N GLN A 38 23.37 24.89 30.63
CA GLN A 38 22.02 25.47 30.44
C GLN A 38 22.05 26.79 29.64
N GLY A 39 23.15 27.55 29.68
CA GLY A 39 23.36 28.74 28.85
C GLY A 39 23.50 28.41 27.35
N GLY A 40 23.87 27.17 27.03
CA GLY A 40 23.84 26.64 25.66
C GLY A 40 22.48 26.06 25.22
N ALA A 41 21.51 25.92 26.14
CA ALA A 41 20.23 25.28 25.86
C ALA A 41 19.09 25.95 26.65
N ARG A 42 18.51 27.00 26.04
CA ARG A 42 17.25 27.70 26.35
C ARG A 42 17.36 28.99 27.16
N GLN A 43 17.32 30.11 26.45
CA GLN A 43 16.38 31.18 26.78
C GLN A 43 15.91 31.92 25.51
N GLU A 44 14.87 31.39 24.88
CA GLU A 44 13.79 32.16 24.26
C GLU A 44 12.48 31.68 24.88
N GLN A 45 11.91 32.51 25.77
CA GLN A 45 10.49 32.94 25.74
C GLN A 45 10.11 33.65 27.05
N VAL A 46 10.02 34.98 26.93
CA VAL A 46 9.00 35.91 27.44
C VAL A 46 8.03 35.41 28.54
N SER A 47 8.05 36.06 29.71
CA SER A 47 6.84 36.74 30.23
C SER A 47 7.16 37.79 31.32
N SER A 48 6.59 38.98 31.09
CA SER A 48 6.13 40.10 31.91
C SER A 48 6.44 40.24 33.41
N ASP A 49 6.67 41.52 33.74
CA ASP A 49 6.44 42.26 35.00
C ASP A 49 7.56 42.28 36.05
N TRP A 50 8.24 43.43 36.15
CA TRP A 50 8.33 44.20 37.40
C TRP A 50 8.46 45.71 37.11
N ASN A 51 7.59 46.45 37.77
CA ASN A 51 7.51 47.92 37.85
C ASN A 51 8.34 48.43 39.05
N VAL A 52 8.46 49.77 39.20
CA VAL A 52 8.85 50.58 40.42
C VAL A 52 10.26 51.24 40.35
N PRO A 53 10.48 52.52 40.76
CA PRO A 53 9.66 53.74 40.65
C PRO A 53 10.43 55.06 40.31
N SER A 54 9.66 56.10 39.97
CA SER A 54 9.83 57.55 40.25
C SER A 54 11.22 58.24 40.24
N GLU A 55 11.41 59.18 39.32
CA GLU A 55 11.29 60.62 39.60
C GLU A 55 11.18 61.44 38.29
N ARG A 56 10.30 62.45 38.32
CA ARG A 56 9.89 63.32 37.19
C ARG A 56 10.91 64.47 37.01
N VAL A 57 11.05 65.12 35.83
CA VAL A 57 10.39 66.38 35.35
C VAL A 57 11.31 66.92 34.21
N PRO A 58 10.91 67.67 33.14
CA PRO A 58 9.80 67.51 32.17
C PRO A 58 10.14 67.92 30.68
N ILE A 59 9.25 67.58 29.73
CA ILE A 59 8.79 68.33 28.52
C ILE A 59 9.82 68.89 27.49
N ALA A 60 9.77 68.39 26.24
CA ALA A 60 9.37 69.12 25.00
C ALA A 60 9.70 68.32 23.70
N GLU A 61 8.68 68.00 22.89
CA GLU A 61 8.76 67.90 21.41
C GLU A 61 8.72 69.33 20.80
N PRO A 62 8.97 69.58 19.50
CA PRO A 62 9.68 68.82 18.44
C PRO A 62 10.63 69.72 17.58
N ALA A 63 11.41 69.12 16.64
CA ALA A 63 11.84 69.66 15.32
C ALA A 63 12.95 68.74 14.76
N ALA A 64 12.77 68.03 13.64
CA ALA A 64 12.88 68.55 12.27
C ALA A 64 14.17 69.38 12.06
N GLU A 65 15.27 68.73 11.61
CA GLU A 65 16.25 69.26 10.62
C GLU A 65 17.62 68.53 10.55
N GLU A 66 17.94 67.54 11.38
CA GLU A 66 19.29 66.90 11.30
C GLU A 66 19.32 65.44 10.81
N LEU A 67 18.32 65.03 10.02
CA LEU A 67 18.33 63.75 9.29
C LEU A 67 18.66 63.90 7.79
N GLU A 68 19.04 65.09 7.33
CA GLU A 68 19.30 65.37 5.91
C GLU A 68 20.79 65.34 5.52
N TYR A 69 21.73 65.26 6.48
CA TYR A 69 23.16 65.37 6.15
C TYR A 69 23.90 64.02 6.04
N CYS A 70 23.44 62.98 6.75
CA CYS A 70 24.08 61.64 6.67
C CYS A 70 23.48 60.71 5.61
N ILE A 71 22.46 61.16 4.86
CA ILE A 71 21.98 60.52 3.63
C ILE A 71 22.82 60.96 2.41
N SER A 72 23.58 62.05 2.50
CA SER A 72 24.28 62.65 1.34
C SER A 72 25.67 62.08 0.97
N SER A 73 26.22 61.09 1.69
CA SER A 73 27.60 60.60 1.46
C SER A 73 27.72 59.12 1.08
N CYS A 74 26.61 58.40 0.88
CA CYS A 74 26.61 57.11 0.18
C CYS A 74 25.92 57.20 -1.20
N ASP A 75 25.41 58.38 -1.59
CA ASP A 75 24.82 58.64 -2.90
C ASP A 75 25.84 58.93 -4.01
N SER A 76 27.14 59.03 -3.74
CA SER A 76 28.09 59.52 -4.76
C SER A 76 28.95 58.46 -5.46
N LEU A 77 28.78 57.16 -5.21
CA LEU A 77 29.57 56.11 -5.89
C LEU A 77 28.78 54.82 -6.24
N CYS A 78 27.45 54.91 -6.30
CA CYS A 78 26.62 53.94 -7.01
C CYS A 78 25.38 54.61 -7.63
N GLU A 79 25.52 55.81 -8.17
CA GLU A 79 24.59 56.38 -9.15
C GLU A 79 24.81 55.68 -10.50
N GLN A 80 24.30 54.45 -10.62
CA GLN A 80 23.88 53.74 -11.83
C GLN A 80 23.68 52.26 -11.46
N CYS A 81 22.53 51.94 -10.87
CA CYS A 81 21.74 50.72 -11.05
C CYS A 81 20.81 50.53 -9.84
N ASP A 82 19.53 50.89 -10.01
CA ASP A 82 18.42 50.51 -9.13
C ASP A 82 18.32 48.98 -9.01
N ALA A 83 18.75 48.40 -7.89
CA ALA A 83 18.80 46.94 -7.71
C ALA A 83 17.52 46.33 -7.08
N ASP A 84 16.64 47.14 -6.49
CA ASP A 84 15.39 46.66 -5.87
C ASP A 84 14.14 46.85 -6.75
N GLU A 85 14.25 47.53 -7.89
CA GLU A 85 13.21 47.56 -8.94
C GLU A 85 13.56 46.70 -10.18
N TRP A 86 14.83 46.27 -10.34
CA TRP A 86 15.25 45.51 -11.52
C TRP A 86 15.08 43.99 -11.42
N VAL A 87 15.10 43.38 -10.24
CA VAL A 87 14.97 41.91 -10.13
C VAL A 87 13.50 41.46 -10.28
N GLY A 88 12.54 42.31 -9.86
CA GLY A 88 11.11 42.07 -10.05
C GLY A 88 10.59 42.44 -11.46
N ALA A 89 11.14 43.49 -12.08
CA ALA A 89 10.65 43.98 -13.38
C ALA A 89 11.29 43.27 -14.59
N VAL A 90 12.58 42.91 -14.54
CA VAL A 90 13.29 42.31 -15.69
C VAL A 90 13.01 40.81 -15.86
N ALA A 91 12.54 40.12 -14.81
CA ALA A 91 12.01 38.76 -14.92
C ALA A 91 10.54 38.74 -15.42
N ALA A 92 9.78 39.81 -15.20
CA ALA A 92 8.35 39.85 -15.54
C ALA A 92 8.08 40.11 -17.03
N GLU A 93 8.95 40.85 -17.73
CA GLU A 93 8.70 41.25 -19.13
C GLU A 93 9.03 40.18 -20.19
N PRO A 94 10.08 39.36 -20.06
CA PRO A 94 10.29 38.17 -20.89
C PRO A 94 9.19 37.13 -20.65
N VAL A 95 8.79 36.93 -19.38
CA VAL A 95 7.72 36.00 -18.99
C VAL A 95 6.35 36.49 -19.50
N ARG A 96 6.04 37.80 -19.43
CA ARG A 96 4.85 38.39 -20.07
C ARG A 96 4.88 38.28 -21.59
N ARG A 97 6.04 38.46 -22.23
CA ARG A 97 6.17 38.25 -23.68
C ARG A 97 6.00 36.78 -24.05
N GLN A 98 6.55 35.84 -23.29
CA GLN A 98 6.42 34.40 -23.56
C GLN A 98 5.02 33.85 -23.25
N THR A 99 4.39 34.29 -22.17
CA THR A 99 2.96 34.00 -21.89
C THR A 99 2.04 34.66 -22.92
N SER A 100 2.36 35.87 -23.40
CA SER A 100 1.61 36.48 -24.51
C SER A 100 1.83 35.76 -25.86
N LEU A 101 3.01 35.16 -26.08
CA LEU A 101 3.31 34.35 -27.27
C LEU A 101 2.63 32.97 -27.20
N LEU A 102 2.57 32.35 -26.02
CA LEU A 102 1.79 31.14 -25.75
C LEU A 102 0.28 31.42 -25.87
N GLN A 103 -0.20 32.58 -25.43
CA GLN A 103 -1.59 33.04 -25.61
C GLN A 103 -1.90 33.57 -27.02
N GLN A 104 -0.90 33.93 -27.83
CA GLN A 104 -1.10 34.26 -29.25
C GLN A 104 -1.09 33.00 -30.13
N SER A 105 -0.41 31.93 -29.71
CA SER A 105 -0.51 30.60 -30.35
C SER A 105 -1.90 29.96 -30.22
N THR A 106 -2.70 30.37 -29.22
CA THR A 106 -4.07 29.85 -29.00
C THR A 106 -5.16 30.62 -29.77
N LYS A 107 -4.81 31.65 -30.55
CA LYS A 107 -5.76 32.37 -31.41
C LYS A 107 -5.95 31.76 -32.80
N GLY A 108 -5.28 30.65 -33.11
CA GLY A 108 -5.47 29.89 -34.33
C GLY A 108 -5.81 28.42 -34.03
N GLY A 109 -7.10 28.10 -33.96
CA GLY A 109 -7.58 26.72 -33.81
C GLY A 109 -7.47 26.16 -32.38
N LEU A 110 -8.48 25.37 -32.00
CA LEU A 110 -8.65 24.72 -30.69
C LEU A 110 -7.58 23.65 -30.39
N ASP A 111 -6.33 24.05 -30.14
CA ASP A 111 -5.34 23.16 -29.53
C ASP A 111 -5.05 23.64 -28.10
N GLN A 112 -5.67 22.97 -27.12
CA GLN A 112 -5.30 23.11 -25.70
C GLN A 112 -3.83 22.69 -25.51
N PRO A 113 -3.05 23.37 -24.64
CA PRO A 113 -1.68 22.96 -24.35
C PRO A 113 -1.69 21.62 -23.60
N GLN A 114 -1.58 20.52 -24.34
CA GLN A 114 -1.48 19.18 -23.76
C GLN A 114 -0.08 19.01 -23.15
N LEU A 115 0.00 19.09 -21.82
CA LEU A 115 1.18 18.66 -21.07
C LEU A 115 1.51 17.21 -21.45
N ARG A 116 2.79 16.93 -21.73
CA ARG A 116 3.25 15.58 -22.10
C ARG A 116 4.00 14.95 -20.94
N LEU A 117 3.83 13.63 -20.79
CA LEU A 117 4.60 12.83 -19.84
C LEU A 117 6.09 13.00 -20.09
N SER A 118 6.86 13.03 -19.01
CA SER A 118 8.32 13.08 -19.08
C SER A 118 8.87 11.89 -19.88
N PRO A 119 10.00 12.05 -20.59
CA PRO A 119 10.59 10.98 -21.39
C PRO A 119 10.85 9.69 -20.58
N LEU A 120 11.25 9.83 -19.31
CA LEU A 120 11.51 8.72 -18.40
C LEU A 120 10.24 7.93 -18.05
N LEU A 121 9.13 8.62 -17.79
CA LEU A 121 7.85 7.97 -17.54
C LEU A 121 7.24 7.39 -18.82
N MET A 122 7.48 8.02 -19.97
CA MET A 122 7.05 7.49 -21.26
C MET A 122 7.79 6.19 -21.61
N GLU A 123 9.10 6.11 -21.36
CA GLU A 123 9.88 4.87 -21.49
C GLU A 123 9.38 3.79 -20.51
N LEU A 124 9.16 4.17 -19.25
CA LEU A 124 8.60 3.26 -18.24
C LEU A 124 7.21 2.77 -18.63
N SER A 125 6.38 3.61 -19.25
CA SER A 125 5.05 3.26 -19.76
C SER A 125 5.12 2.22 -20.87
N MET A 126 6.06 2.37 -21.80
CA MET A 126 6.27 1.36 -22.84
C MET A 126 6.71 0.02 -22.24
N LYS A 127 7.64 0.04 -21.27
CA LYS A 127 8.11 -1.16 -20.58
C LYS A 127 7.02 -1.83 -19.74
N SER A 128 6.25 -1.04 -18.99
CA SER A 128 5.18 -1.54 -18.12
C SER A 128 4.02 -2.11 -18.93
N LYS A 129 3.59 -1.44 -20.01
CA LYS A 129 2.60 -1.96 -20.97
C LYS A 129 3.07 -3.27 -21.60
N GLY A 130 4.35 -3.34 -22.01
CA GLY A 130 4.95 -4.59 -22.50
C GLY A 130 4.87 -5.72 -21.49
N ALA A 131 5.25 -5.46 -20.22
CA ALA A 131 5.19 -6.45 -19.16
C ALA A 131 3.74 -6.88 -18.80
N LEU A 132 2.80 -5.94 -18.77
CA LEU A 132 1.38 -6.19 -18.49
C LEU A 132 0.68 -6.99 -19.59
N ASN A 133 1.16 -6.89 -20.84
CA ASN A 133 0.66 -7.72 -21.94
C ASN A 133 1.07 -9.20 -21.81
N HIS A 134 2.10 -9.51 -21.01
CA HIS A 134 2.55 -10.87 -20.76
C HIS A 134 1.92 -11.53 -19.51
N ILE A 135 1.16 -10.79 -18.69
CA ILE A 135 0.69 -11.26 -17.39
C ILE A 135 -0.84 -11.25 -17.32
N ASP A 136 -1.38 -12.39 -16.87
CA ASP A 136 -2.81 -12.64 -16.68
C ASP A 136 -3.36 -11.77 -15.52
N ARG A 137 -4.07 -10.68 -15.86
CA ARG A 137 -4.58 -9.67 -14.92
C ARG A 137 -5.44 -10.27 -13.78
N HIS A 138 -6.07 -11.42 -14.02
CA HIS A 138 -6.91 -12.11 -13.03
C HIS A 138 -6.08 -12.73 -11.89
N LYS A 139 -4.91 -13.29 -12.19
CA LYS A 139 -4.03 -13.92 -11.18
C LYS A 139 -3.35 -12.89 -10.29
N ILE A 140 -3.03 -11.72 -10.84
CA ILE A 140 -2.52 -10.58 -10.07
C ILE A 140 -3.59 -10.14 -9.08
N ARG A 141 -4.83 -9.94 -9.51
CA ARG A 141 -5.93 -9.50 -8.65
C ARG A 141 -6.15 -10.46 -7.47
N GLU A 142 -6.23 -11.76 -7.71
CA GLU A 142 -6.31 -12.75 -6.62
C GLU A 142 -5.09 -12.74 -5.70
N SER A 143 -3.88 -12.53 -6.26
CA SER A 143 -2.65 -12.42 -5.47
C SER A 143 -2.54 -11.10 -4.71
N MET A 144 -3.15 -10.01 -5.19
CA MET A 144 -3.10 -8.67 -4.61
C MET A 144 -4.23 -8.44 -3.61
N GLU A 145 -5.44 -8.90 -3.88
CA GLU A 145 -6.52 -9.02 -2.88
C GLU A 145 -6.11 -10.02 -1.80
N GLY A 146 -5.47 -11.13 -2.20
CA GLY A 146 -4.82 -12.06 -1.29
C GLY A 146 -3.67 -11.43 -0.51
N ALA A 147 -2.87 -10.54 -1.11
CA ALA A 147 -1.78 -9.84 -0.43
C ALA A 147 -2.25 -8.65 0.41
N ALA A 148 -3.37 -8.00 0.09
CA ALA A 148 -3.97 -6.89 0.83
C ALA A 148 -4.80 -7.39 2.02
N SER A 149 -5.49 -8.53 1.86
CA SER A 149 -6.13 -9.25 2.97
C SER A 149 -5.13 -9.98 3.87
N ARG A 150 -3.97 -10.39 3.34
CA ARG A 150 -2.86 -11.01 4.11
C ARG A 150 -1.76 -10.03 4.50
N SER A 151 -1.76 -8.80 3.99
CA SER A 151 -0.84 -7.77 4.43
C SER A 151 -1.33 -7.36 5.80
N ARG A 152 -0.78 -8.05 6.81
CA ARG A 152 -0.50 -7.36 8.05
C ARG A 152 0.13 -6.02 7.63
N PRO A 153 -0.42 -4.87 8.04
CA PRO A 153 0.26 -3.60 7.81
C PRO A 153 1.72 -3.81 8.20
N ILE A 154 2.69 -3.35 7.40
CA ILE A 154 4.13 -3.42 7.74
C ILE A 154 4.19 -3.12 9.23
N MET A 155 4.47 -4.16 10.02
CA MET A 155 4.17 -4.13 11.45
C MET A 155 4.91 -2.92 11.98
N LYS A 156 4.20 -2.04 12.69
CA LYS A 156 4.86 -1.01 13.50
C LYS A 156 6.04 -1.72 14.18
N PRO A 157 7.26 -1.18 14.23
CA PRO A 157 8.37 -1.84 14.93
C PRO A 157 7.95 -2.26 16.36
N THR A 158 7.07 -1.46 16.97
CA THR A 158 6.37 -1.72 18.22
C THR A 158 5.50 -2.99 18.23
N ALA A 159 4.88 -3.35 17.11
CA ALA A 159 4.02 -4.52 16.95
C ALA A 159 4.80 -5.84 16.88
N GLN A 160 6.04 -5.87 16.36
CA GLN A 160 6.88 -7.09 16.42
C GLN A 160 7.35 -7.35 17.85
N ILE A 161 7.82 -6.30 18.53
CA ILE A 161 8.13 -6.37 19.97
C ILE A 161 6.87 -6.74 20.76
N LEU A 162 5.70 -6.16 20.42
CA LEU A 162 4.43 -6.56 21.03
C LEU A 162 4.08 -8.01 20.76
N GLU A 163 4.25 -8.53 19.54
CA GLU A 163 3.92 -9.92 19.18
C GLU A 163 4.87 -10.90 19.88
N GLU A 164 6.15 -10.57 20.04
CA GLU A 164 7.12 -11.33 20.85
C GLU A 164 6.76 -11.30 22.35
N VAL A 165 6.44 -10.13 22.90
CA VAL A 165 5.97 -9.97 24.29
C VAL A 165 4.63 -10.68 24.51
N GLN A 166 3.75 -10.68 23.51
CA GLN A 166 2.45 -11.34 23.53
C GLN A 166 2.61 -12.86 23.42
N HIS A 167 3.58 -13.34 22.65
CA HIS A 167 3.97 -14.75 22.60
C HIS A 167 4.49 -15.22 23.97
N CYS A 168 5.34 -14.43 24.63
CA CYS A 168 5.75 -14.67 26.02
C CYS A 168 4.56 -14.76 26.98
N ARG A 169 3.58 -13.85 26.89
CA ARG A 169 2.35 -13.87 27.70
C ARG A 169 1.52 -15.14 27.45
N THR A 170 1.36 -15.56 26.19
CA THR A 170 0.59 -16.78 25.86
C THR A 170 1.25 -18.07 26.37
N CYS A 171 2.58 -18.09 26.50
CA CYS A 171 3.33 -19.23 27.04
C CYS A 171 3.56 -19.15 28.57
N GLY A 172 3.09 -18.08 29.22
CA GLY A 172 3.32 -17.81 30.65
C GLY A 172 4.79 -17.59 31.02
N VAL A 173 5.61 -17.12 30.07
CA VAL A 173 7.05 -16.87 30.23
C VAL A 173 7.28 -15.35 30.30
N LEU A 174 8.20 -14.90 31.13
CA LEU A 174 8.61 -13.52 31.27
C LEU A 174 9.58 -13.14 30.16
N ALA A 175 9.25 -12.07 29.42
CA ALA A 175 10.19 -11.47 28.49
C ALA A 175 11.32 -10.77 29.27
N PRO A 176 12.59 -10.87 28.84
CA PRO A 176 13.72 -10.26 29.53
C PRO A 176 13.60 -8.72 29.61
N GLU A 177 12.98 -8.08 28.62
CA GLU A 177 12.75 -6.62 28.59
C GLU A 177 11.49 -6.17 29.36
N SER A 178 10.76 -7.10 29.98
CA SER A 178 9.51 -6.75 30.65
C SER A 178 9.75 -5.93 31.92
N ARG A 179 8.95 -4.87 32.13
CA ARG A 179 8.95 -4.05 33.36
C ARG A 179 9.01 -4.86 34.67
N PRO A 180 8.21 -5.93 34.88
CA PRO A 180 8.30 -6.72 36.11
C PRO A 180 9.64 -7.45 36.25
N ARG A 181 10.25 -7.92 35.15
CA ARG A 181 11.57 -8.57 35.21
C ARG A 181 12.66 -7.56 35.54
N VAL A 182 12.64 -6.39 34.90
CA VAL A 182 13.60 -5.31 35.15
C VAL A 182 13.53 -4.81 36.60
N LEU A 183 12.32 -4.65 37.15
CA LEU A 183 12.13 -4.27 38.55
C LEU A 183 12.65 -5.35 39.51
N TRP A 184 12.40 -6.63 39.19
CA TRP A 184 12.93 -7.76 39.96
C TRP A 184 14.46 -7.76 39.97
N ASP A 185 15.09 -7.58 38.81
CA ASP A 185 16.54 -7.52 38.67
C ASP A 185 17.14 -6.31 39.43
N LEU A 186 16.46 -5.16 39.44
CA LEU A 186 16.86 -3.99 40.22
C LEU A 186 16.79 -4.23 41.74
N CYS A 187 15.73 -4.86 42.23
CA CYS A 187 15.63 -5.26 43.63
C CYS A 187 16.75 -6.24 44.00
N GLY A 188 17.06 -7.19 43.12
CA GLY A 188 18.18 -8.12 43.29
C GLY A 188 19.53 -7.43 43.32
N ALA A 189 19.72 -6.42 42.47
CA ALA A 189 20.95 -5.61 42.44
C ALA A 189 21.19 -4.87 43.76
N ILE A 190 20.16 -4.23 44.31
CA ILE A 190 20.22 -3.54 45.60
C ILE A 190 20.54 -4.55 46.72
N LEU A 191 19.90 -5.72 46.69
CA LEU A 191 20.14 -6.76 47.68
C LEU A 191 21.58 -7.31 47.61
N ILE A 192 22.15 -7.51 46.41
CA ILE A 192 23.57 -7.86 46.23
C ILE A 192 24.46 -6.76 46.82
N LEU A 193 24.19 -5.49 46.54
CA LEU A 193 25.02 -4.38 47.02
C LEU A 193 25.07 -4.33 48.56
N ILE A 194 23.92 -4.51 49.21
CA ILE A 194 23.82 -4.62 50.67
C ILE A 194 24.60 -5.85 51.15
N ASP A 195 24.49 -6.99 50.47
CA ASP A 195 25.17 -8.23 50.86
C ASP A 195 26.70 -8.15 50.73
N VAL A 196 27.22 -7.49 49.69
CA VAL A 196 28.66 -7.23 49.52
C VAL A 196 29.19 -6.33 50.63
N PHE A 197 28.39 -5.41 51.16
CA PHE A 197 28.76 -4.55 52.28
C PHE A 197 28.65 -5.29 53.64
N VAL A 198 27.56 -6.01 53.87
CA VAL A 198 27.30 -6.71 55.14
C VAL A 198 28.23 -7.92 55.32
N SER A 199 28.61 -8.60 54.24
CA SER A 199 29.42 -9.83 54.32
C SER A 199 30.80 -9.63 54.99
N PRO A 200 31.66 -8.69 54.55
CA PRO A 200 32.95 -8.43 55.22
C PRO A 200 32.78 -7.93 56.66
N ALA A 201 31.80 -7.06 56.90
CA ALA A 201 31.48 -6.54 58.23
C ALA A 201 31.05 -7.66 59.19
N SER A 202 30.25 -8.62 58.72
CA SER A 202 29.80 -9.77 59.51
C SER A 202 30.94 -10.67 59.96
N ILE A 203 32.01 -10.77 59.15
CA ILE A 203 33.20 -11.56 59.49
C ILE A 203 34.07 -10.80 60.51
N ALA A 204 34.28 -9.50 60.30
CA ALA A 204 35.16 -8.68 61.14
C ALA A 204 34.58 -8.39 62.53
N TRP A 205 33.28 -8.06 62.62
CA TRP A 205 32.59 -7.79 63.88
C TRP A 205 31.86 -9.02 64.46
N GLU A 206 31.91 -10.17 63.79
CA GLU A 206 31.19 -11.40 64.17
C GLU A 206 29.67 -11.19 64.30
N LEU A 207 29.10 -10.32 63.47
CA LEU A 207 27.67 -10.03 63.47
C LEU A 207 26.85 -11.28 63.13
N GLU A 208 25.79 -11.53 63.90
CA GLU A 208 24.85 -12.61 63.65
C GLU A 208 23.88 -12.20 62.55
N VAL A 209 24.20 -12.57 61.30
CA VAL A 209 23.33 -12.33 60.15
C VAL A 209 22.50 -13.60 59.90
N THR A 210 21.58 -13.89 60.80
CA THR A 210 20.63 -15.00 60.69
C THR A 210 19.20 -14.50 60.83
N PRO A 211 18.19 -15.27 60.38
CA PRO A 211 16.78 -14.87 60.52
C PRO A 211 16.31 -14.71 61.98
N LEU A 212 17.14 -15.15 62.94
CA LEU A 212 16.91 -15.12 64.39
C LEU A 212 17.76 -14.05 65.10
N SER A 213 18.42 -13.15 64.36
CA SER A 213 19.30 -12.15 64.97
C SER A 213 18.54 -11.16 65.86
N HIS A 214 19.18 -10.74 66.95
CA HIS A 214 18.64 -9.75 67.89
C HIS A 214 18.46 -8.36 67.26
N ASP A 215 19.26 -8.03 66.24
CA ASP A 215 19.10 -6.81 65.45
C ASP A 215 18.00 -7.00 64.39
N ILE A 216 16.97 -6.15 64.48
CA ILE A 216 15.80 -6.17 63.58
C ILE A 216 16.23 -5.97 62.12
N PHE A 217 17.21 -5.11 61.86
CA PHE A 217 17.65 -4.83 60.50
C PHE A 217 18.33 -6.05 59.86
N LEU A 218 19.24 -6.70 60.59
CA LEU A 218 19.94 -7.90 60.12
C LEU A 218 19.00 -9.09 59.95
N ALA A 219 17.99 -9.23 60.82
CA ALA A 219 16.99 -10.29 60.74
C ALA A 219 16.10 -10.09 59.50
N LEU A 220 15.60 -8.88 59.28
CA LEU A 220 14.79 -8.52 58.11
C LEU A 220 15.58 -8.71 56.82
N PHE A 221 16.85 -8.27 56.78
CA PHE A 221 17.73 -8.46 55.63
C PHE A 221 17.96 -9.94 55.32
N SER A 222 18.21 -10.76 56.35
CA SER A 222 18.39 -12.20 56.21
C SER A 222 17.14 -12.88 55.65
N TRP A 223 15.94 -12.55 56.15
CA TRP A 223 14.67 -13.06 55.63
C TRP A 223 14.41 -12.63 54.19
N ALA A 224 14.61 -11.33 53.91
CA ALA A 224 14.45 -10.77 52.57
C ALA A 224 15.38 -11.47 51.57
N SER A 225 16.66 -11.66 51.93
CA SER A 225 17.63 -12.36 51.10
C SER A 225 17.26 -13.82 50.84
N LEU A 226 16.88 -14.58 51.88
CA LEU A 226 16.52 -15.99 51.75
C LEU A 226 15.30 -16.18 50.82
N ILE A 227 14.25 -15.39 51.01
CA ILE A 227 13.03 -15.46 50.19
C ILE A 227 13.33 -15.02 48.76
N PHE A 228 14.03 -13.89 48.60
CA PHE A 228 14.31 -13.30 47.29
C PHE A 228 15.13 -14.26 46.40
N TRP A 229 16.23 -14.83 46.91
CA TRP A 229 17.07 -15.74 46.12
C TRP A 229 16.38 -17.07 45.81
N SER A 230 15.51 -17.56 46.69
CA SER A 230 14.69 -18.75 46.43
C SER A 230 13.70 -18.49 45.29
N MET A 231 13.05 -17.32 45.30
CA MET A 231 12.14 -16.89 44.24
C MET A 231 12.87 -16.57 42.93
N ASP A 232 14.11 -16.08 42.98
CA ASP A 232 14.93 -15.79 41.79
C ASP A 232 15.17 -17.06 40.94
N ILE A 233 15.40 -18.20 41.59
CA ILE A 233 15.53 -19.49 40.90
C ILE A 233 14.25 -19.81 40.11
N ILE A 234 13.08 -19.63 40.73
CA ILE A 234 11.78 -19.86 40.07
C ILE A 234 11.58 -18.89 38.91
N MET A 235 11.94 -17.61 39.10
CA MET A 235 11.83 -16.58 38.06
C MET A 235 12.74 -16.87 36.86
N ASN A 236 13.97 -17.38 37.08
CA ASN A 236 14.91 -17.70 36.01
C ASN A 236 14.45 -18.89 35.16
N PHE A 237 13.77 -19.89 35.74
CA PHE A 237 13.11 -20.96 34.95
C PHE A 237 11.95 -20.45 34.08
N ASN A 238 11.44 -19.26 34.37
CA ASN A 238 10.33 -18.62 33.67
C ASN A 238 10.77 -17.43 32.80
N THR A 239 12.07 -17.15 32.65
CA THR A 239 12.55 -15.99 31.88
C THR A 239 13.14 -16.43 30.53
N ALA A 240 12.68 -15.81 29.44
CA ALA A 240 13.21 -16.08 28.10
C ALA A 240 14.62 -15.50 27.90
N PHE A 241 15.41 -16.08 26.99
CA PHE A 241 16.77 -15.63 26.69
C PHE A 241 17.00 -15.48 25.19
N TYR A 242 17.93 -14.61 24.80
CA TYR A 242 18.33 -14.42 23.40
C TYR A 242 19.45 -15.40 23.01
N SER A 243 19.33 -16.04 21.85
CA SER A 243 20.37 -16.85 21.23
C SER A 243 20.47 -16.49 19.76
N ASN A 244 21.64 -16.00 19.31
CA ASN A 244 21.90 -15.55 17.94
C ASN A 244 20.86 -14.53 17.41
N GLY A 245 20.48 -13.56 18.24
CA GLY A 245 19.49 -12.53 17.89
C GLY A 245 18.03 -13.01 17.86
N THR A 246 17.74 -14.27 18.23
CA THR A 246 16.37 -14.81 18.31
C THR A 246 15.96 -15.06 19.76
N LEU A 247 14.75 -14.62 20.14
CA LEU A 247 14.20 -14.83 21.49
C LEU A 247 13.70 -16.29 21.65
N ARG A 248 14.24 -17.02 22.63
CA ARG A 248 13.83 -18.41 22.93
C ARG A 248 12.85 -18.45 24.09
N VAL A 249 11.60 -18.76 23.77
CA VAL A 249 10.47 -18.76 24.73
C VAL A 249 10.12 -20.17 25.25
N ARG A 250 10.64 -21.24 24.64
CA ARG A 250 10.30 -22.62 25.03
C ARG A 250 10.90 -22.98 26.39
N ARG A 251 10.07 -23.37 27.35
CA ARG A 251 10.46 -23.77 28.72
C ARG A 251 11.54 -24.84 28.79
N ARG A 252 11.54 -25.82 27.86
CA ARG A 252 12.59 -26.85 27.81
C ARG A 252 13.95 -26.29 27.43
N GLU A 253 13.99 -25.33 26.50
CA GLU A 253 15.22 -24.67 26.07
C GLU A 253 15.74 -23.75 27.20
N ILE A 254 14.84 -23.02 27.87
CA ILE A 254 15.15 -22.19 29.05
C ILE A 254 15.73 -23.05 30.19
N ALA A 255 15.02 -24.10 30.59
CA ALA A 255 15.45 -24.98 31.67
C ALA A 255 16.80 -25.65 31.38
N ARG A 256 17.01 -26.15 30.16
CA ARG A 256 18.29 -26.76 29.77
C ARG A 256 19.44 -25.77 29.86
N ASN A 257 19.25 -24.56 29.33
CA ASN A 257 20.26 -23.51 29.37
C ASN A 257 20.59 -23.08 30.81
N TYR A 258 19.57 -22.93 31.66
CA TYR A 258 19.75 -22.51 33.06
C TYR A 258 20.41 -23.60 33.92
N ILE A 259 20.02 -24.87 33.73
CA ILE A 259 20.61 -26.02 34.43
C ILE A 259 22.11 -26.15 34.10
N SER A 260 22.51 -25.97 32.84
CA SER A 260 23.92 -26.11 32.43
C SER A 260 24.81 -24.92 32.81
N SER A 261 24.22 -23.76 33.11
CA SER A 261 24.98 -22.51 33.31
C SER A 261 25.04 -22.08 34.77
N TRP A 262 23.90 -21.83 35.42
CA TRP A 262 23.84 -21.09 36.68
C TRP A 262 23.11 -21.81 37.83
N LEU A 263 22.26 -22.80 37.54
CA LEU A 263 21.44 -23.45 38.57
C LEU A 263 22.29 -24.08 39.69
N LEU A 264 23.38 -24.77 39.35
CA LEU A 264 24.23 -25.44 40.34
C LEU A 264 24.79 -24.44 41.37
N PHE A 265 25.17 -23.26 40.89
CA PHE A 265 25.67 -22.18 41.72
C PHE A 265 24.55 -21.55 42.56
N ASP A 266 23.42 -21.18 41.94
CA ASP A 266 22.30 -20.53 42.64
C ASP A 266 21.68 -21.43 43.71
N ALA A 267 21.46 -22.71 43.39
CA ALA A 267 20.95 -23.69 44.35
C ALA A 267 21.95 -23.96 45.47
N GLY A 268 23.25 -23.99 45.17
CA GLY A 268 24.31 -24.16 46.17
C GLY A 268 24.33 -23.02 47.19
N VAL A 269 24.23 -21.77 46.73
CA VAL A 269 24.19 -20.59 47.61
C VAL A 269 22.95 -20.61 48.51
N VAL A 270 21.76 -20.85 47.95
CA VAL A 270 20.52 -20.90 48.74
C VAL A 270 20.53 -22.06 49.74
N ALA A 271 21.11 -23.21 49.37
CA ALA A 271 21.26 -24.35 50.26
C ALA A 271 22.15 -24.04 51.48
N LEU A 272 23.23 -23.26 51.29
CA LEU A 272 24.08 -22.81 52.39
C LEU A 272 23.32 -21.90 53.38
N ASP A 273 22.42 -21.05 52.88
CA ASP A 273 21.61 -20.17 53.73
C ASP A 273 20.56 -20.94 54.53
N PHE A 274 19.92 -21.90 53.89
CA PHE A 274 18.96 -22.79 54.53
C PHE A 274 19.64 -23.67 55.60
N PHE A 275 20.85 -24.17 55.31
CA PHE A 275 21.65 -24.91 56.28
C PHE A 275 22.07 -24.05 57.48
N GLY A 276 22.45 -22.80 57.23
CA GLY A 276 22.74 -21.82 58.29
C GLY A 276 21.53 -21.55 59.19
N PHE A 277 20.33 -21.44 58.62
CA PHE A 277 19.08 -21.27 59.37
C PHE A 277 18.73 -22.50 60.23
N VAL A 278 18.77 -23.71 59.65
CA VAL A 278 18.43 -24.96 60.36
C VAL A 278 19.39 -25.21 61.52
N SER A 279 20.68 -24.93 61.32
CA SER A 279 21.70 -25.07 62.38
C SER A 279 21.50 -24.09 63.55
N ASP A 280 20.86 -22.94 63.33
CA ASP A 280 20.63 -21.91 64.35
C ASP A 280 19.29 -22.15 65.09
N SER A 281 18.30 -22.74 64.40
CA SER A 281 16.99 -23.10 64.97
C SER A 281 16.99 -24.33 65.89
N GLN A 282 18.00 -25.21 65.79
CA GLN A 282 18.18 -26.34 66.71
C GLN A 282 18.90 -25.90 67.99
N GLY A 283 18.29 -24.95 68.69
CA GLY A 283 18.65 -24.61 70.06
C GLY A 283 18.04 -25.62 71.03
N GLU A 284 18.92 -26.31 71.76
CA GLU A 284 18.75 -26.98 73.07
C GLU A 284 18.94 -28.51 73.18
N ASP A 285 18.71 -29.37 72.17
CA ASP A 285 18.77 -30.84 72.38
C ASP A 285 19.85 -31.65 71.61
N ALA A 286 20.77 -31.02 70.86
CA ALA A 286 21.76 -31.74 70.04
C ALA A 286 23.18 -31.81 70.65
N ASN A 287 23.33 -32.46 71.82
CA ASN A 287 24.60 -32.60 72.55
C ASN A 287 25.63 -33.61 72.00
N TYR A 288 25.62 -33.99 70.71
CA TYR A 288 26.45 -35.11 70.22
C TYR A 288 27.39 -34.89 69.02
N VAL A 289 27.58 -33.66 68.51
CA VAL A 289 28.59 -33.41 67.45
C VAL A 289 29.53 -32.26 67.81
N SER A 290 30.61 -32.59 68.51
CA SER A 290 31.87 -31.84 68.70
C SER A 290 31.81 -30.30 68.57
N SER A 291 31.56 -29.61 69.68
CA SER A 291 31.40 -28.15 69.79
C SER A 291 32.57 -27.31 69.26
N PHE A 292 33.78 -27.86 69.09
CA PHE A 292 34.91 -27.15 68.47
C PHE A 292 34.94 -27.24 66.94
N ARG A 293 34.38 -28.30 66.32
CA ARG A 293 34.26 -28.37 64.84
C ARG A 293 33.08 -27.54 64.35
N THR A 294 31.98 -27.50 65.09
CA THR A 294 30.75 -26.79 64.69
C THR A 294 30.94 -25.28 64.69
N ALA A 295 31.62 -24.69 65.69
CA ALA A 295 31.94 -23.25 65.67
C ALA A 295 32.89 -22.86 64.51
N ARG A 296 33.87 -23.71 64.18
CA ARG A 296 34.78 -23.48 63.04
C ARG A 296 34.05 -23.63 61.70
N ILE A 297 33.18 -24.63 61.57
CA ILE A 297 32.34 -24.85 60.39
C ILE A 297 31.36 -23.69 60.20
N LEU A 298 30.73 -23.18 61.26
CA LEU A 298 29.85 -22.01 61.19
C LEU A 298 30.59 -20.75 60.74
N ARG A 299 31.83 -20.51 61.20
CA ARG A 299 32.67 -19.40 60.70
C ARG A 299 33.02 -19.54 59.22
N VAL A 300 33.33 -20.76 58.77
CA VAL A 300 33.59 -21.05 57.35
C VAL A 300 32.33 -20.87 56.51
N LEU A 301 31.16 -21.31 56.98
CA LEU A 301 29.88 -21.11 56.30
C LEU A 301 29.50 -19.63 56.18
N ARG A 302 29.78 -18.81 57.21
CA ARG A 302 29.63 -17.35 57.15
C ARG A 302 30.58 -16.73 56.12
N ALA A 303 31.84 -17.18 56.08
CA ALA A 303 32.82 -16.73 55.10
C ALA A 303 32.46 -17.12 53.65
N LEU A 304 31.80 -18.26 53.45
CA LEU A 304 31.32 -18.70 52.14
C LEU A 304 30.22 -17.78 51.57
N ARG A 305 29.57 -16.92 52.37
CA ARG A 305 28.64 -15.90 51.84
C ARG A 305 29.32 -14.90 50.91
N VAL A 306 30.63 -14.68 51.07
CA VAL A 306 31.45 -13.83 50.18
C VAL A 306 31.44 -14.35 48.73
N VAL A 307 31.18 -15.65 48.50
CA VAL A 307 31.03 -16.23 47.15
C VAL A 307 29.88 -15.57 46.37
N ARG A 308 28.89 -14.96 47.04
CA ARG A 308 27.80 -14.22 46.41
C ARG A 308 28.28 -12.98 45.65
N ILE A 309 29.49 -12.47 45.89
CA ILE A 309 30.12 -11.42 45.07
C ILE A 309 30.18 -11.82 43.59
N VAL A 310 30.27 -13.12 43.28
CA VAL A 310 30.20 -13.60 41.88
C VAL A 310 28.87 -13.21 41.22
N LYS A 311 27.77 -13.08 41.97
CA LYS A 311 26.48 -12.61 41.44
C LYS A 311 26.52 -11.14 41.03
N ALA A 312 27.44 -10.34 41.56
CA ALA A 312 27.62 -8.95 41.11
C ALA A 312 28.01 -8.87 39.63
N SER A 313 28.54 -9.93 39.02
CA SER A 313 28.76 -10.01 37.57
C SER A 313 27.47 -9.87 36.75
N ARG A 314 26.30 -10.24 37.32
CA ARG A 314 24.99 -10.05 36.67
C ARG A 314 24.60 -8.58 36.51
N LEU A 315 25.15 -7.69 37.35
CA LEU A 315 24.93 -6.24 37.25
C LEU A 315 25.51 -5.68 35.96
N ASN A 316 26.59 -6.27 35.45
CA ASN A 316 27.20 -5.84 34.18
C ASN A 316 26.28 -6.16 33.00
N VAL A 317 25.68 -7.36 32.97
CA VAL A 317 24.72 -7.76 31.93
C VAL A 317 23.44 -6.92 32.01
N MET A 318 22.95 -6.63 33.21
CA MET A 318 21.79 -5.75 33.41
C MET A 318 22.08 -4.32 32.95
N ALA A 319 23.26 -3.79 33.27
CA ALA A 319 23.69 -2.48 32.82
C ALA A 319 23.80 -2.42 31.30
N GLU A 320 24.40 -3.43 30.67
CA GLU A 320 24.50 -3.54 29.22
C GLU A 320 23.11 -3.57 28.56
N ASN A 321 22.17 -4.36 29.09
CA ASN A 321 20.79 -4.41 28.60
C ASN A 321 20.04 -3.08 28.79
N MET A 322 20.23 -2.38 29.92
CA MET A 322 19.64 -1.06 30.15
C MET A 322 20.24 0.01 29.23
N VAL A 323 21.54 -0.08 28.97
CA VAL A 323 22.25 0.79 28.05
C VAL A 323 21.69 0.63 26.63
N ILE A 324 21.51 -0.61 26.17
CA ILE A 324 20.89 -0.91 24.87
C ILE A 324 19.45 -0.38 24.82
N ALA A 325 18.68 -0.53 25.89
CA ALA A 325 17.28 -0.10 25.95
C ALA A 325 17.10 1.43 25.96
N ILE A 326 18.04 2.18 26.53
CA ILE A 326 17.91 3.65 26.72
C ILE A 326 18.65 4.44 25.63
N GLY A 327 19.68 3.85 24.98
CA GLY A 327 20.31 4.38 23.77
C GLY A 327 21.05 5.71 23.93
N ARG A 328 21.33 6.16 25.16
CA ARG A 328 22.03 7.43 25.43
C ARG A 328 23.45 7.16 25.93
N GLN A 329 24.44 7.45 25.10
CA GLN A 329 25.86 7.19 25.39
C GLN A 329 26.37 7.85 26.68
N TRP A 330 25.87 9.04 27.03
CA TRP A 330 26.26 9.71 28.29
C TRP A 330 25.80 8.98 29.56
N LEU A 331 24.70 8.23 29.50
CA LEU A 331 24.25 7.40 30.63
C LEU A 331 25.17 6.20 30.83
N ILE A 332 25.76 5.67 29.75
CA ILE A 332 26.78 4.61 29.81
C ILE A 332 27.98 5.10 30.60
N MET A 333 28.46 6.31 30.27
CA MET A 333 29.60 6.93 30.93
C MET A 333 29.28 7.27 32.40
N ALA A 334 28.10 7.83 32.67
CA ALA A 334 27.66 8.12 34.04
C ALA A 334 27.55 6.83 34.89
N PHE A 335 26.98 5.76 34.33
CA PHE A 335 26.92 4.46 34.99
C PHE A 335 28.33 3.90 35.25
N GLY A 336 29.24 4.03 34.29
CA GLY A 336 30.64 3.65 34.44
C GLY A 336 31.33 4.35 35.61
N ILE A 337 31.13 5.66 35.76
CA ILE A 337 31.69 6.46 36.86
C ILE A 337 31.08 6.03 38.21
N VAL A 338 29.75 5.90 38.29
CA VAL A 338 29.07 5.47 39.53
C VAL A 338 29.53 4.07 39.93
N ARG A 339 29.64 3.15 38.97
CA ARG A 339 30.17 1.80 39.19
C ARG A 339 31.60 1.84 39.72
N MET A 340 32.49 2.63 39.11
CA MET A 340 33.87 2.79 39.59
C MET A 340 33.92 3.29 41.04
N LEU A 341 33.10 4.30 41.38
CA LEU A 341 33.02 4.83 42.74
C LEU A 341 32.54 3.77 43.74
N ILE A 342 31.54 2.97 43.37
CA ILE A 342 31.04 1.86 44.20
C ILE A 342 32.14 0.80 44.38
N GLU A 343 32.83 0.39 43.32
CA GLU A 343 33.91 -0.61 43.37
C GLU A 343 35.06 -0.14 44.30
N ILE A 344 35.51 1.12 44.17
CA ILE A 344 36.53 1.70 45.04
C ILE A 344 36.05 1.72 46.50
N SER A 345 34.83 2.20 46.74
CA SER A 345 34.25 2.24 48.09
C SER A 345 34.16 0.84 48.71
N MET A 346 33.82 -0.18 47.93
CA MET A 346 33.75 -1.57 48.42
C MET A 346 35.14 -2.15 48.73
N VAL A 347 36.17 -1.83 47.95
CA VAL A 347 37.54 -2.24 48.26
C VAL A 347 38.03 -1.57 49.55
N VAL A 348 37.81 -0.26 49.70
CA VAL A 348 38.17 0.47 50.92
C VAL A 348 37.46 -0.10 52.14
N HIS A 349 36.16 -0.39 52.03
CA HIS A 349 35.38 -1.07 53.07
C HIS A 349 35.95 -2.46 53.42
N ALA A 350 36.23 -3.30 52.42
CA ALA A 350 36.76 -4.64 52.63
C ALA A 350 38.14 -4.62 53.30
N LEU A 351 39.03 -3.71 52.89
CA LEU A 351 40.35 -3.53 53.52
C LEU A 351 40.23 -3.02 54.96
N ALA A 352 39.27 -2.13 55.25
CA ALA A 352 39.01 -1.65 56.60
C ALA A 352 38.47 -2.77 57.50
N CYS A 353 37.52 -3.57 57.00
CA CYS A 353 37.00 -4.75 57.70
C CYS A 353 38.11 -5.79 57.95
N ALA A 354 38.97 -6.04 56.96
CA ALA A 354 40.09 -6.96 57.12
C ALA A 354 41.13 -6.42 58.13
N TRP A 355 41.42 -5.12 58.11
CA TRP A 355 42.33 -4.46 59.06
C TRP A 355 41.83 -4.57 60.51
N PHE A 356 40.54 -4.31 60.72
CA PHE A 356 39.90 -4.51 62.02
C PHE A 356 39.90 -5.98 62.44
N GLY A 357 39.53 -6.90 61.53
CA GLY A 357 39.49 -8.34 61.79
C GLY A 357 40.85 -8.92 62.22
N VAL A 358 41.94 -8.52 61.55
CA VAL A 358 43.31 -8.91 61.94
C VAL A 358 43.66 -8.39 63.33
N GLY A 359 43.33 -7.12 63.62
CA GLY A 359 43.54 -6.53 64.95
C GLY A 359 42.76 -7.26 66.04
N LYS A 360 41.51 -7.66 65.77
CA LYS A 360 40.66 -8.39 66.72
C LYS A 360 41.21 -9.80 67.01
N VAL A 361 41.67 -10.52 65.99
CA VAL A 361 42.31 -11.84 66.16
C VAL A 361 43.58 -11.72 67.00
N LEU A 362 44.43 -10.73 66.74
CA LEU A 362 45.66 -10.51 67.51
C LEU A 362 45.39 -10.00 68.94
N SER A 363 44.32 -9.24 69.16
CA SER A 363 43.93 -8.79 70.51
C SER A 363 43.57 -9.94 71.46
N SER A 364 43.27 -11.12 70.91
CA SER A 364 43.00 -12.34 71.67
C SER A 364 44.28 -13.09 72.11
N ASP A 365 45.45 -12.69 71.59
CA ASP A 365 46.75 -13.27 71.95
C ASP A 365 47.41 -12.42 73.07
N PRO A 366 47.70 -12.99 74.25
CA PRO A 366 48.35 -12.26 75.34
C PRO A 366 49.80 -11.81 75.04
N GLN A 367 50.45 -12.35 74.01
CA GLN A 367 51.88 -12.11 73.75
C GLN A 367 52.18 -10.89 72.88
N VAL A 368 51.19 -10.32 72.20
CA VAL A 368 51.37 -9.23 71.22
C VAL A 368 50.32 -8.13 71.45
N THR A 369 50.73 -6.86 71.48
CA THR A 369 49.79 -5.76 71.61
C THR A 369 49.25 -5.33 70.24
N SER A 370 47.97 -5.59 69.98
CA SER A 370 47.31 -5.21 68.71
C SER A 370 47.14 -3.69 68.58
N TRP A 371 47.00 -3.21 67.34
CA TRP A 371 46.73 -1.80 67.04
C TRP A 371 45.42 -1.28 67.68
N LEU A 372 44.44 -2.15 67.89
CA LEU A 372 43.15 -1.82 68.52
C LEU A 372 43.31 -1.46 69.99
N VAL A 373 44.20 -2.16 70.69
CA VAL A 373 44.49 -1.93 72.11
C VAL A 373 45.41 -0.72 72.26
N LEU A 374 46.41 -0.61 71.41
CA LEU A 374 47.41 0.46 71.44
C LEU A 374 46.80 1.85 71.18
N ASN A 375 45.80 1.94 70.29
CA ASN A 375 45.09 3.19 69.99
C ASN A 375 43.81 3.38 70.82
N GLY A 376 43.50 2.51 71.78
CA GLY A 376 42.30 2.61 72.63
C GLY A 376 40.96 2.45 71.88
N VAL A 377 40.98 1.87 70.68
CA VAL A 377 39.80 1.72 69.80
C VAL A 377 38.90 0.56 70.25
N LEU A 378 39.47 -0.46 70.89
CA LEU A 378 38.71 -1.66 71.31
C LEU A 378 37.56 -1.35 72.27
N ALA A 379 37.69 -0.33 73.12
CA ALA A 379 36.67 0.08 74.09
C ALA A 379 35.56 0.98 73.51
N GLN A 380 35.69 1.39 72.24
CA GLN A 380 34.74 2.29 71.57
C GLN A 380 33.56 1.51 70.94
N PRO A 381 32.41 2.15 70.69
CA PRO A 381 31.30 1.55 69.96
C PRO A 381 31.68 1.07 68.55
N ALA A 382 31.01 0.03 68.03
CA ALA A 382 31.34 -0.60 66.75
C ALA A 382 31.41 0.38 65.56
N ILE A 383 30.54 1.39 65.52
CA ILE A 383 30.58 2.41 64.45
C ILE A 383 31.84 3.29 64.51
N VAL A 384 32.32 3.60 65.72
CA VAL A 384 33.55 4.37 65.95
C VAL A 384 34.77 3.52 65.60
N GLN A 385 34.75 2.23 65.93
CA GLN A 385 35.78 1.26 65.50
C GLN A 385 35.88 1.17 63.98
N TYR A 386 34.74 1.09 63.29
CA TYR A 386 34.68 1.07 61.83
C TYR A 386 35.24 2.35 61.21
N ILE A 387 34.88 3.53 61.75
CA ILE A 387 35.40 4.82 61.27
C ILE A 387 36.93 4.88 61.43
N HIS A 388 37.48 4.45 62.57
CA HIS A 388 38.94 4.40 62.76
C HIS A 388 39.63 3.44 61.80
N ALA A 389 39.06 2.25 61.56
CA ALA A 389 39.60 1.30 60.60
C ALA A 389 39.56 1.87 59.16
N LEU A 390 38.49 2.59 58.80
CA LEU A 390 38.32 3.23 57.51
C LEU A 390 39.30 4.40 57.29
N GLN A 391 39.46 5.25 58.31
CA GLN A 391 40.42 6.36 58.30
C GLN A 391 41.84 5.86 58.03
N TRP A 392 42.20 4.71 58.60
CA TRP A 392 43.52 4.08 58.41
C TRP A 392 43.79 3.65 56.97
N ILE A 393 42.76 3.29 56.21
CA ILE A 393 42.87 2.92 54.79
C ILE A 393 42.90 4.18 53.91
N ILE A 394 42.10 5.20 54.22
CA ILE A 394 41.94 6.41 53.40
C ILE A 394 43.13 7.39 53.56
N GLN A 395 43.75 7.48 54.74
CA GLN A 395 44.85 8.43 55.00
C GLN A 395 46.23 7.74 55.13
N PRO A 396 47.12 7.87 54.13
CA PRO A 396 48.56 7.71 54.34
C PRO A 396 49.35 8.95 53.86
N PRO A 397 50.34 9.48 54.62
CA PRO A 397 51.31 8.71 55.40
C PRO A 397 51.74 9.37 56.73
N SER A 398 51.16 8.94 57.85
CA SER A 398 51.90 8.85 59.13
C SER A 398 51.23 7.77 59.98
N PRO A 399 51.60 6.50 59.78
CA PRO A 399 50.97 5.42 60.53
C PRO A 399 51.27 5.57 62.02
N ALA A 400 50.24 5.43 62.86
CA ALA A 400 50.42 5.37 64.30
C ALA A 400 51.31 4.17 64.67
N PRO A 401 52.03 4.23 65.80
CA PRO A 401 53.03 3.22 66.16
C PRO A 401 52.39 1.83 66.26
N LEU A 402 52.88 0.87 65.48
CA LEU A 402 52.58 -0.55 65.63
C LEU A 402 53.60 -1.19 66.58
N ASP A 403 53.16 -2.18 67.36
CA ASP A 403 54.04 -2.99 68.19
C ASP A 403 55.16 -3.63 67.33
N PRO A 404 56.44 -3.47 67.68
CA PRO A 404 57.56 -4.16 67.01
C PRO A 404 57.38 -5.68 66.90
N ALA A 405 56.66 -6.31 67.83
CA ALA A 405 56.42 -7.76 67.83
C ALA A 405 55.31 -8.21 66.86
N SER A 406 54.50 -7.30 66.31
CA SER A 406 53.34 -7.62 65.48
C SER A 406 53.70 -7.79 63.99
N GLY A 407 54.25 -8.96 63.64
CA GLY A 407 54.62 -9.29 62.24
C GLY A 407 53.43 -9.35 61.28
N VAL A 408 52.26 -9.81 61.76
CA VAL A 408 51.04 -9.99 60.94
C VAL A 408 50.40 -8.64 60.58
N GLU A 409 50.29 -7.70 61.54
CA GLU A 409 49.76 -6.35 61.25
C GLU A 409 50.69 -5.57 60.31
N ARG A 410 52.01 -5.71 60.45
CA ARG A 410 52.99 -5.10 59.53
C ARG A 410 52.87 -5.65 58.11
N PHE A 411 52.71 -6.96 57.97
CA PHE A 411 52.48 -7.58 56.66
C PHE A 411 51.16 -7.11 56.05
N MET A 412 50.08 -7.07 56.84
CA MET A 412 48.78 -6.57 56.38
C MET A 412 48.83 -5.09 56.00
N GLN A 413 49.57 -4.26 56.74
CA GLN A 413 49.79 -2.86 56.40
C GLN A 413 50.52 -2.70 55.05
N LEU A 414 51.55 -3.52 54.79
CA LEU A 414 52.24 -3.52 53.50
C LEU A 414 51.29 -3.91 52.36
N VAL A 415 50.47 -4.94 52.55
CA VAL A 415 49.45 -5.37 51.58
C VAL A 415 48.43 -4.25 51.34
N ASN A 416 47.93 -3.59 52.39
CA ASN A 416 47.01 -2.47 52.29
C ASN A 416 47.62 -1.28 51.53
N ALA A 417 48.88 -0.94 51.81
CA ALA A 417 49.57 0.16 51.14
C ALA A 417 49.75 -0.11 49.63
N VAL A 418 50.22 -1.31 49.26
CA VAL A 418 50.37 -1.73 47.86
C VAL A 418 49.01 -1.74 47.15
N THR A 419 47.98 -2.29 47.79
CA THR A 419 46.62 -2.37 47.22
C THR A 419 46.03 -0.98 47.02
N THR A 420 46.20 -0.06 47.97
CA THR A 420 45.68 1.32 47.89
C THR A 420 46.32 2.08 46.73
N VAL A 421 47.64 1.98 46.55
CA VAL A 421 48.35 2.59 45.40
C VAL A 421 47.84 2.02 44.08
N LEU A 422 47.64 0.71 43.99
CA LEU A 422 47.12 0.06 42.79
C LEU A 422 45.70 0.54 42.45
N VAL A 423 44.81 0.61 43.44
CA VAL A 423 43.41 1.05 43.28
C VAL A 423 43.31 2.52 42.89
N ILE A 424 44.12 3.40 43.50
CA ILE A 424 44.18 4.81 43.10
C ILE A 424 44.68 4.94 41.66
N GLY A 425 45.71 4.17 41.28
CA GLY A 425 46.24 4.14 39.91
C GLY A 425 45.21 3.67 38.87
N THR A 426 44.45 2.62 39.17
CA THR A 426 43.39 2.13 38.27
C THR A 426 42.23 3.12 38.17
N ALA A 427 41.81 3.73 39.28
CA ALA A 427 40.77 4.75 39.30
C ALA A 427 41.12 5.96 38.43
N LEU A 428 42.36 6.47 38.54
CA LEU A 428 42.84 7.59 37.71
C LEU A 428 42.87 7.24 36.22
N SER A 429 43.29 6.02 35.88
CA SER A 429 43.31 5.54 34.49
C SER A 429 41.89 5.44 33.89
N LEU A 430 40.95 4.85 34.63
CA LEU A 430 39.53 4.74 34.24
C LEU A 430 38.87 6.12 34.08
N LEU A 431 39.11 7.04 35.02
CA LEU A 431 38.62 8.42 34.93
C LEU A 431 39.19 9.14 33.70
N THR A 432 40.47 8.94 33.40
CA THR A 432 41.11 9.56 32.22
C THR A 432 40.55 8.99 30.92
N GLY A 433 40.36 7.67 30.85
CA GLY A 433 39.78 7.00 29.67
C GLY A 433 38.35 7.43 29.39
N THR A 434 37.50 7.49 30.42
CA THR A 434 36.11 7.99 30.28
C THR A 434 36.07 9.46 29.87
N LEU A 435 36.96 10.31 30.42
CA LEU A 435 37.06 11.72 30.00
C LEU A 435 37.47 11.85 28.53
N GLN A 436 38.37 11.01 28.04
CA GLN A 436 38.76 10.98 26.63
C GLN A 436 37.59 10.53 25.73
N GLU A 437 36.78 9.57 26.16
CA GLU A 437 35.58 9.14 25.42
C GLU A 437 34.52 10.26 25.35
N ILE A 438 34.29 10.98 26.46
CA ILE A 438 33.40 12.16 26.46
C ILE A 438 33.88 13.20 25.45
N ARG A 439 35.20 13.44 25.40
CA ARG A 439 35.79 14.39 24.46
C ARG A 439 35.66 13.89 23.02
N SER A 440 35.91 12.61 22.76
CA SER A 440 35.84 12.04 21.41
C SER A 440 34.42 12.06 20.82
N ILE A 441 33.38 11.87 21.64
CA ILE A 441 31.97 12.04 21.22
C ILE A 441 31.71 13.46 20.68
N ASN A 442 32.33 14.48 21.29
CA ASN A 442 32.20 15.87 20.87
C ASN A 442 33.22 16.29 19.78
N GLU A 443 34.21 15.46 19.47
CA GLU A 443 35.29 15.82 18.55
C GLU A 443 34.81 15.88 17.10
N GLU A 444 33.92 14.99 16.66
CA GLU A 444 33.56 14.92 15.23
C GLU A 444 32.82 16.18 14.75
N MET A 445 31.86 16.67 15.52
CA MET A 445 31.11 17.89 15.20
C MET A 445 32.02 19.11 15.21
N ASN A 446 32.87 19.21 16.23
CA ASN A 446 33.83 20.30 16.36
C ASN A 446 34.90 20.24 15.24
N ARG A 447 35.28 19.05 14.80
CA ARG A 447 36.19 18.84 13.66
C ARG A 447 35.57 19.40 12.37
N LYS A 448 34.34 19.00 12.02
CA LYS A 448 33.63 19.51 10.82
C LYS A 448 33.47 21.03 10.87
N ARG A 449 33.07 21.57 12.02
CA ARG A 449 32.96 23.02 12.25
C ARG A 449 34.29 23.76 12.06
N ARG A 450 35.39 23.16 12.53
CA ARG A 450 36.74 23.73 12.39
C ARG A 450 37.23 23.67 10.95
N GLU A 451 37.06 22.54 10.27
CA GLU A 451 37.43 22.37 8.85
C GLU A 451 36.71 23.39 7.96
N LEU A 452 35.40 23.56 8.14
CA LEU A 452 34.62 24.56 7.40
C LEU A 452 35.13 25.99 7.65
N ARG A 453 35.42 26.32 8.92
CA ARG A 453 35.99 27.63 9.26
C ARG A 453 37.34 27.87 8.61
N ILE A 454 38.23 26.86 8.63
CA ILE A 454 39.54 26.92 7.97
C ILE A 454 39.37 27.12 6.46
N TYR A 455 38.46 26.37 5.83
CA TYR A 455 38.17 26.49 4.40
C TYR A 455 37.69 27.89 4.03
N LEU A 456 36.71 28.44 4.74
CA LEU A 456 36.16 29.78 4.47
C LEU A 456 37.22 30.87 4.64
N HIS A 457 38.08 30.74 5.66
CA HIS A 457 39.18 31.67 5.88
C HIS A 457 40.27 31.54 4.81
N ALA A 458 40.57 30.32 4.34
CA ALA A 458 41.51 30.08 3.25
C ALA A 458 41.03 30.68 1.92
N GLN A 459 39.71 30.72 1.69
CA GLN A 459 39.09 31.37 0.52
C GLN A 459 38.86 32.87 0.69
N SER A 460 39.30 33.49 1.81
CA SER A 460 39.11 34.92 2.11
C SER A 460 37.64 35.38 2.04
N ALA A 461 36.71 34.56 2.52
CA ALA A 461 35.28 34.90 2.52
C ALA A 461 34.96 36.09 3.46
N PRO A 462 34.06 37.02 3.08
CA PRO A 462 33.65 38.13 3.94
C PRO A 462 33.04 37.68 5.27
N THR A 463 33.30 38.39 6.37
CA THR A 463 32.82 38.01 7.72
C THR A 463 31.31 37.80 7.80
N LYS A 464 30.51 38.61 7.07
CA LYS A 464 29.05 38.42 6.99
C LYS A 464 28.67 37.06 6.39
N LEU A 465 29.35 36.62 5.33
CA LEU A 465 29.13 35.32 4.71
C LEU A 465 29.60 34.19 5.63
N VAL A 466 30.74 34.36 6.29
CA VAL A 466 31.25 33.38 7.28
C VAL A 466 30.25 33.18 8.40
N MET A 467 29.71 34.26 8.98
CA MET A 467 28.71 34.17 10.04
C MET A 467 27.44 33.44 9.57
N ARG A 468 26.94 33.73 8.36
CA ARG A 468 25.75 33.07 7.79
C ARG A 468 25.98 31.59 7.48
N VAL A 469 27.13 31.24 6.88
CA VAL A 469 27.48 29.84 6.58
C VAL A 469 27.71 29.06 7.88
N MET A 470 28.36 29.67 8.87
CA MET A 470 28.58 29.04 10.17
C MET A 470 27.29 28.89 10.97
N SER A 471 26.36 29.86 10.97
CA SER A 471 25.06 29.71 11.64
C SER A 471 24.22 28.61 10.98
N PHE A 472 24.22 28.54 9.65
CA PHE A 472 23.58 27.46 8.90
C PHE A 472 24.22 26.10 9.20
N ALA A 473 25.56 26.05 9.24
CA ALA A 473 26.28 24.83 9.60
C ALA A 473 25.98 24.41 11.03
N ASP A 474 25.92 25.34 11.98
CA ASP A 474 25.59 25.08 13.39
C ASP A 474 24.14 24.57 13.51
N TYR A 475 23.19 25.18 12.80
CA TYR A 475 21.80 24.71 12.72
C TYR A 475 21.71 23.30 12.12
N LYS A 476 22.37 23.09 10.97
CA LYS A 476 22.40 21.81 10.26
C LYS A 476 23.02 20.73 11.13
N LEU A 477 24.14 21.02 11.78
CA LEU A 477 24.83 20.10 12.68
C LEU A 477 24.01 19.80 13.95
N ALA A 478 23.25 20.76 14.50
CA ALA A 478 22.42 20.52 15.67
C ALA A 478 21.21 19.60 15.40
N ARG A 479 20.61 19.70 14.20
CA ARG A 479 19.43 18.90 13.79
C ARG A 479 19.78 17.61 13.05
N TYR A 480 20.93 17.53 12.37
CA TYR A 480 21.48 16.27 11.86
C TYR A 480 22.34 15.64 12.94
N SER A 481 21.98 14.46 13.46
CA SER A 481 22.98 13.64 14.13
C SER A 481 24.11 13.39 13.13
N SER A 482 25.35 13.72 13.48
CA SER A 482 26.52 13.51 12.61
C SER A 482 26.77 12.03 12.31
N VAL A 483 26.03 11.14 12.97
CA VAL A 483 26.02 9.70 12.78
C VAL A 483 25.15 9.35 11.57
N SER A 484 25.70 9.61 10.37
CA SER A 484 25.29 8.82 9.21
C SER A 484 25.65 7.38 9.54
N TYR A 485 24.65 6.55 9.78
CA TYR A 485 24.92 5.13 9.96
C TYR A 485 25.47 4.56 8.65
N ASP A 486 26.45 3.67 8.74
CA ASP A 486 26.90 2.92 7.57
C ASP A 486 25.72 2.04 7.12
N PRO A 487 25.20 2.22 5.90
CA PRO A 487 24.13 1.38 5.38
C PRO A 487 24.50 -0.12 5.45
N LEU A 488 25.79 -0.47 5.36
CA LEU A 488 26.25 -1.87 5.44
C LEU A 488 25.99 -2.53 6.79
N LEU A 489 25.80 -1.76 7.86
CA LEU A 489 25.49 -2.29 9.20
C LEU A 489 24.05 -2.83 9.30
N PHE A 490 23.15 -2.37 8.42
CA PHE A 490 21.75 -2.78 8.41
C PHE A 490 21.43 -3.63 7.19
N SER A 491 20.64 -4.68 7.41
CA SER A 491 20.05 -5.39 6.27
C SER A 491 19.17 -4.42 5.45
N PRO A 492 19.08 -4.59 4.12
CA PRO A 492 18.22 -3.75 3.27
C PRO A 492 16.76 -3.69 3.76
N LYS A 493 16.29 -4.79 4.37
CA LYS A 493 14.96 -4.85 4.98
C LYS A 493 14.81 -3.90 6.16
N LEU A 494 15.78 -3.88 7.08
CA LEU A 494 15.77 -2.97 8.23
C LEU A 494 15.92 -1.51 7.81
N GLN A 495 16.70 -1.25 6.76
CA GLN A 495 16.78 0.11 6.18
C GLN A 495 15.43 0.57 5.63
N ALA A 496 14.73 -0.30 4.90
CA ALA A 496 13.41 -0.01 4.36
C ALA A 496 12.37 0.20 5.49
N GLU A 497 12.39 -0.63 6.53
CA GLU A 497 11.52 -0.47 7.71
C GLU A 497 11.80 0.84 8.47
N LEU A 498 13.07 1.20 8.66
CA LEU A 498 13.47 2.46 9.28
C LEU A 498 13.04 3.65 8.43
N ALA A 499 13.23 3.58 7.11
CA ALA A 499 12.82 4.64 6.18
C ALA A 499 11.31 4.86 6.19
N VAL A 500 10.51 3.79 6.23
CA VAL A 500 9.05 3.89 6.42
C VAL A 500 8.73 4.53 7.77
N TRP A 501 9.37 4.10 8.86
CA TRP A 501 9.12 4.70 10.17
C TRP A 501 9.42 6.21 10.22
N GLN A 502 10.50 6.64 9.55
CA GLN A 502 10.90 8.04 9.48
C GLN A 502 9.96 8.87 8.59
N ASN A 503 9.64 8.40 7.38
CA ASN A 503 9.08 9.24 6.33
C ASN A 503 7.60 8.96 6.00
N ARG A 504 6.99 7.91 6.56
CA ARG A 504 5.59 7.52 6.24
C ARG A 504 4.59 8.66 6.44
N HIS A 505 4.67 9.37 7.56
CA HIS A 505 3.73 10.45 7.90
C HIS A 505 3.77 11.64 6.92
N LEU A 506 4.85 11.81 6.16
CA LEU A 506 5.01 12.86 5.15
C LEU A 506 4.30 12.49 3.84
N LEU A 507 4.38 11.22 3.46
CA LEU A 507 3.87 10.72 2.18
C LEU A 507 2.41 10.28 2.26
N GLU A 508 1.95 9.72 3.39
CA GLU A 508 0.57 9.20 3.50
C GLU A 508 -0.53 10.24 3.41
N LYS A 509 -0.22 11.52 3.60
CA LYS A 509 -1.22 12.60 3.44
C LYS A 509 -1.64 12.80 1.98
N HIS A 510 -0.87 12.27 1.04
CA HIS A 510 -1.12 12.43 -0.39
C HIS A 510 -1.84 11.19 -0.93
N PRO A 511 -2.94 11.34 -1.71
CA PRO A 511 -3.78 10.22 -2.12
C PRO A 511 -2.95 9.14 -2.82
N LEU A 512 -2.19 9.49 -3.87
CA LEU A 512 -1.33 8.55 -4.61
C LEU A 512 -0.44 7.65 -3.72
N PHE A 513 0.22 8.26 -2.75
CA PHE A 513 1.15 7.58 -1.87
C PHE A 513 0.43 6.77 -0.77
N GLU A 514 -0.77 7.18 -0.35
CA GLU A 514 -1.63 6.41 0.55
C GLU A 514 -2.04 5.07 -0.08
N LEU A 515 -2.53 5.05 -1.32
CA LEU A 515 -2.83 3.79 -2.02
C LEU A 515 -1.58 2.95 -2.23
N THR A 516 -0.45 3.60 -2.53
CA THR A 516 0.83 2.88 -2.67
C THR A 516 1.23 2.22 -1.36
N SER A 517 1.02 2.89 -0.21
CA SER A 517 1.29 2.35 1.13
C SER A 517 0.42 1.14 1.45
N SER A 518 -0.86 1.18 1.04
CA SER A 518 -1.82 0.10 1.30
C SER A 518 -1.66 -1.10 0.37
N VAL A 519 -1.46 -0.88 -0.93
CA VAL A 519 -1.46 -1.98 -1.92
C VAL A 519 -0.06 -2.43 -2.33
N PHE A 520 0.92 -1.52 -2.33
CA PHE A 520 2.31 -1.82 -2.71
C PHE A 520 3.31 -1.46 -1.60
N PRO A 521 3.20 -2.05 -0.39
CA PRO A 521 3.99 -1.66 0.79
C PRO A 521 5.51 -1.74 0.56
N LYS A 522 5.99 -2.68 -0.28
CA LYS A 522 7.41 -2.79 -0.65
C LYS A 522 7.89 -1.63 -1.51
N VAL A 523 7.06 -1.21 -2.48
CA VAL A 523 7.38 -0.08 -3.36
C VAL A 523 7.33 1.22 -2.55
N PHE A 524 6.33 1.37 -1.68
CA PHE A 524 6.24 2.50 -0.76
C PHE A 524 7.47 2.63 0.15
N ALA A 525 7.99 1.52 0.67
CA ALA A 525 9.19 1.53 1.51
C ALA A 525 10.44 2.00 0.75
N GLU A 526 10.57 1.61 -0.53
CA GLU A 526 11.65 2.10 -1.39
C GLU A 526 11.48 3.60 -1.72
N ILE A 527 10.25 4.09 -1.94
CA ILE A 527 9.99 5.54 -2.08
C ILE A 527 10.42 6.30 -0.82
N CYS A 528 10.06 5.79 0.36
CA CYS A 528 10.47 6.36 1.65
C CYS A 528 11.99 6.36 1.83
N ARG A 529 12.72 5.43 1.20
CA ARG A 529 14.19 5.32 1.27
C ARG A 529 14.88 6.32 0.34
N VAL A 530 14.26 6.68 -0.78
CA VAL A 530 14.86 7.53 -1.82
C VAL A 530 14.59 9.02 -1.61
N ILE A 531 13.52 9.37 -0.88
CA ILE A 531 13.22 10.78 -0.54
C ILE A 531 14.39 11.46 0.18
N GLN A 532 14.71 12.69 -0.21
CA GLN A 532 15.87 13.42 0.31
C GLN A 532 15.42 14.58 1.21
N LYS A 533 16.09 14.74 2.35
CA LYS A 533 15.87 15.86 3.27
C LYS A 533 16.80 17.02 2.94
N ASN A 534 16.24 18.17 2.62
CA ASN A 534 16.95 19.44 2.38
C ASN A 534 16.64 20.45 3.49
N LEU A 535 17.63 21.28 3.80
CA LEU A 535 17.55 22.31 4.84
C LEU A 535 17.79 23.67 4.20
N TYR A 536 16.92 24.63 4.51
CA TYR A 536 16.98 25.98 3.99
C TYR A 536 17.28 26.98 5.10
N HIS A 537 18.05 28.01 4.78
CA HIS A 537 18.31 29.14 5.67
C HIS A 537 17.12 30.11 5.66
N GLU A 538 16.99 30.93 6.71
CA GLU A 538 16.05 32.04 6.72
C GLU A 538 16.23 32.93 5.48
N ALA A 539 15.09 33.37 4.93
CA ALA A 539 14.97 34.21 3.75
C ALA A 539 15.48 33.56 2.44
N GLU A 540 15.78 32.26 2.42
CA GLU A 540 16.15 31.52 1.21
C GLU A 540 14.91 31.02 0.46
N ALA A 541 14.91 31.13 -0.87
CA ALA A 541 13.86 30.57 -1.70
C ALA A 541 14.10 29.06 -1.89
N VAL A 542 13.11 28.24 -1.55
CA VAL A 542 13.08 26.80 -1.84
C VAL A 542 12.95 26.59 -3.35
N PHE A 543 12.06 27.35 -3.96
CA PHE A 543 11.92 27.51 -5.40
C PHE A 543 11.34 28.90 -5.70
N SER A 544 11.54 29.39 -6.92
CA SER A 544 11.08 30.73 -7.34
C SER A 544 10.16 30.65 -8.55
N LEU A 545 9.19 31.57 -8.58
CA LEU A 545 8.26 31.77 -9.69
C LEU A 545 9.00 31.84 -11.03
N GLY A 546 8.53 31.08 -12.02
CA GLY A 546 9.08 31.07 -13.38
C GLY A 546 10.32 30.20 -13.58
N LEU A 547 10.87 29.57 -12.53
CA LEU A 547 11.90 28.53 -12.69
C LEU A 547 11.25 27.18 -13.02
N LEU A 548 12.02 26.28 -13.63
CA LEU A 548 11.58 24.92 -13.93
C LEU A 548 11.37 24.12 -12.65
N ALA A 549 10.26 23.39 -12.59
CA ALA A 549 9.94 22.48 -11.49
C ALA A 549 10.56 21.10 -11.76
N GLU A 550 11.56 20.72 -10.96
CA GLU A 550 12.30 19.44 -11.11
C GLU A 550 11.94 18.39 -10.04
N HIS A 551 11.31 18.83 -8.96
CA HIS A 551 11.06 18.04 -7.76
C HIS A 551 9.66 18.28 -7.21
N LEU A 552 9.07 17.24 -6.62
CA LEU A 552 8.02 17.39 -5.62
C LEU A 552 8.66 17.86 -4.32
N TYR A 553 8.12 18.91 -3.71
CA TYR A 553 8.57 19.45 -2.42
C TYR A 553 7.53 19.18 -1.33
N ILE A 554 7.98 18.73 -0.16
CA ILE A 554 7.13 18.45 1.00
C ILE A 554 7.68 19.19 2.21
N THR A 555 6.94 20.16 2.75
CA THR A 555 7.34 20.88 3.96
C THR A 555 7.13 20.00 5.20
N ASN A 556 7.92 20.22 6.26
CA ASN A 556 7.77 19.46 7.51
C ASN A 556 7.89 20.34 8.76
N ASP A 557 9.06 20.94 8.97
CA ASP A 557 9.40 21.70 10.19
C ASP A 557 9.98 23.07 9.78
N GLY A 558 9.57 24.13 10.46
CA GLY A 558 9.93 25.52 10.15
C GLY A 558 8.77 26.38 9.65
N ALA A 559 9.03 27.68 9.55
CA ALA A 559 8.12 28.69 9.04
C ALA A 559 8.41 28.98 7.56
N PHE A 560 7.36 29.07 6.76
CA PHE A 560 7.42 29.29 5.32
C PHE A 560 6.55 30.48 4.91
N ALA A 561 6.91 31.08 3.78
CA ALA A 561 6.15 32.11 3.10
C ALA A 561 5.95 31.71 1.64
N VAL A 562 4.71 31.65 1.18
CA VAL A 562 4.37 31.44 -0.23
C VAL A 562 3.95 32.77 -0.81
N VAL A 563 4.60 33.16 -1.90
CA VAL A 563 4.24 34.33 -2.71
C VAL A 563 3.67 33.83 -4.02
N ASP A 564 2.37 34.03 -4.21
CA ASP A 564 1.71 33.66 -5.45
C ASP A 564 2.07 34.61 -6.62
N HIS A 565 1.74 34.27 -7.86
CA HIS A 565 1.90 35.10 -9.05
C HIS A 565 1.23 36.50 -8.93
N ARG A 566 0.26 36.64 -8.02
CA ARG A 566 -0.43 37.90 -7.69
C ARG A 566 0.31 38.78 -6.68
N GLY A 567 1.35 38.24 -6.04
CA GLY A 567 2.05 38.90 -4.93
C GLY A 567 1.40 38.69 -3.56
N ASP A 568 0.34 37.88 -3.47
CA ASP A 568 -0.29 37.53 -2.19
C ASP A 568 0.66 36.65 -1.37
N LEU A 569 0.91 37.09 -0.13
CA LEU A 569 1.83 36.46 0.81
C LEU A 569 1.05 35.63 1.82
N GLN A 570 1.28 34.32 1.84
CA GLN A 570 0.75 33.42 2.86
C GLN A 570 1.86 32.86 3.74
N HIS A 571 1.63 32.83 5.05
CA HIS A 571 2.54 32.24 6.02
C HIS A 571 1.96 30.98 6.65
N PHE A 572 2.80 29.97 6.83
CA PHE A 572 2.46 28.75 7.57
C PHE A 572 3.68 28.23 8.32
N GLU A 573 3.44 27.47 9.39
CA GLU A 573 4.48 26.99 10.28
C GLU A 573 4.23 25.54 10.69
N ASN A 574 5.25 24.69 10.61
CA ASN A 574 5.23 23.29 11.05
C ASN A 574 4.08 22.45 10.45
N GLU A 575 3.69 22.77 9.22
CA GLU A 575 2.66 22.05 8.48
C GLU A 575 3.26 21.26 7.32
N VAL A 576 2.78 20.03 7.16
CA VAL A 576 3.12 19.17 6.02
C VAL A 576 2.23 19.53 4.84
N ARG A 577 2.81 20.18 3.84
CA ARG A 577 2.17 20.57 2.57
C ARG A 577 3.00 20.08 1.38
N HIS A 578 2.34 19.73 0.30
CA HIS A 578 2.94 19.25 -0.95
C HIS A 578 2.91 20.37 -2.00
N PHE A 579 3.99 20.51 -2.77
CA PHE A 579 4.12 21.50 -3.82
C PHE A 579 4.76 20.90 -5.08
N ALA A 580 4.26 21.31 -6.24
CA ALA A 580 4.82 20.99 -7.55
C ALA A 580 4.84 19.47 -7.83
N GLU A 581 3.78 18.76 -7.47
CA GLU A 581 3.62 17.34 -7.81
C GLU A 581 3.74 17.08 -9.31
N VAL A 582 3.25 18.02 -10.13
CA VAL A 582 3.34 18.01 -11.59
C VAL A 582 4.77 17.77 -12.12
N ALA A 583 5.80 18.20 -11.38
CA ALA A 583 7.21 17.99 -11.72
C ALA A 583 7.63 16.51 -11.75
N LEU A 584 6.90 15.64 -11.03
CA LEU A 584 7.10 14.20 -11.10
C LEU A 584 6.70 13.62 -12.46
N TYR A 585 5.78 14.29 -13.16
CA TYR A 585 5.10 13.74 -14.33
C TYR A 585 5.48 14.43 -15.64
N ALA A 586 5.65 15.75 -15.61
CA ALA A 586 5.95 16.58 -16.77
C ALA A 586 7.35 17.19 -16.68
N ASP A 587 8.05 17.28 -17.80
CA ASP A 587 9.47 17.71 -17.87
C ASP A 587 9.64 19.23 -18.04
N VAL A 588 8.58 19.92 -18.48
CA VAL A 588 8.61 21.36 -18.84
C VAL A 588 7.45 22.07 -18.15
N VAL A 589 7.52 22.19 -16.83
CA VAL A 589 6.56 22.98 -16.04
C VAL A 589 7.34 24.00 -15.23
N MET A 590 6.79 25.20 -15.14
CA MET A 590 7.35 26.29 -14.33
C MET A 590 6.62 26.36 -13.00
N HIS A 591 7.32 26.82 -11.96
CA HIS A 591 6.66 27.14 -10.70
C HIS A 591 5.75 28.37 -10.86
N ASP A 592 4.51 28.28 -10.40
CA ASP A 592 3.52 29.37 -10.41
C ASP A 592 3.52 30.22 -9.14
N CYS A 593 4.35 29.86 -8.17
CA CYS A 593 4.55 30.61 -6.94
C CYS A 593 6.02 30.54 -6.50
N THR A 594 6.41 31.39 -5.55
CA THR A 594 7.70 31.35 -4.87
C THR A 594 7.50 30.86 -3.45
N LEU A 595 8.18 29.77 -3.08
CA LEU A 595 8.22 29.29 -1.69
C LEU A 595 9.52 29.75 -1.04
N ARG A 596 9.42 30.49 0.06
CA ARG A 596 10.55 31.01 0.82
C ARG A 596 10.53 30.48 2.25
N ALA A 597 11.69 30.12 2.78
CA ALA A 597 11.84 29.78 4.18
C ALA A 597 11.91 31.07 5.02
N SER A 598 10.97 31.26 5.94
CA SER A 598 10.95 32.41 6.88
C SER A 598 11.77 32.15 8.13
N SER A 599 11.99 30.89 8.47
CA SER A 599 12.96 30.45 9.47
C SER A 599 13.93 29.46 8.83
N PHE A 600 14.83 28.90 9.62
CA PHE A 600 15.43 27.64 9.19
C PHE A 600 14.36 26.57 9.04
N ALA A 601 14.35 25.88 7.90
CA ALA A 601 13.22 25.02 7.54
C ALA A 601 13.67 23.72 6.88
N GLU A 602 12.88 22.66 7.08
CA GLU A 602 13.09 21.31 6.56
C GLU A 602 12.09 21.02 5.44
N VAL A 603 12.63 20.65 4.27
CA VAL A 603 11.83 20.30 3.11
C VAL A 603 12.34 19.00 2.52
N PHE A 604 11.43 18.07 2.24
CA PHE A 604 11.73 16.81 1.59
C PHE A 604 11.47 16.90 0.09
N THR A 605 12.37 16.34 -0.71
CA THR A 605 12.27 16.39 -2.17
C THR A 605 12.28 15.01 -2.80
N LEU A 606 11.45 14.83 -3.82
CA LEU A 606 11.40 13.64 -4.66
C LEU A 606 11.48 14.02 -6.14
N SER A 607 12.43 13.44 -6.89
CA SER A 607 12.58 13.66 -8.33
C SER A 607 11.97 12.55 -9.18
N THR A 608 11.66 12.88 -10.44
CA THR A 608 11.19 11.92 -11.45
C THR A 608 12.16 10.76 -11.66
N LYS A 609 13.47 11.03 -11.70
CA LYS A 609 14.52 10.01 -11.85
C LYS A 609 14.50 8.99 -10.70
N GLN A 610 14.36 9.48 -9.48
CA GLN A 610 14.26 8.67 -8.28
C GLN A 610 13.00 7.81 -8.30
N LEU A 611 11.84 8.42 -8.60
CA LEU A 611 10.57 7.72 -8.68
C LEU A 611 10.61 6.60 -9.73
N VAL A 612 11.10 6.88 -10.95
CA VAL A 612 11.20 5.89 -12.03
C VAL A 612 12.15 4.74 -11.66
N SER A 613 13.25 5.02 -10.95
CA SER A 613 14.18 3.97 -10.49
C SER A 613 13.50 2.94 -9.57
N VAL A 614 12.56 3.39 -8.75
CA VAL A 614 11.78 2.54 -7.84
C VAL A 614 10.70 1.78 -8.61
N LEU A 615 9.99 2.45 -9.52
CA LEU A 615 8.87 1.87 -10.28
C LEU A 615 9.31 0.89 -11.39
N THR A 616 10.56 0.95 -11.84
CA THR A 616 11.09 0.09 -12.93
C THR A 616 10.88 -1.40 -12.66
N ASN A 617 10.98 -1.83 -11.39
CA ASN A 617 10.85 -3.23 -11.00
C ASN A 617 9.40 -3.64 -10.63
N ALA A 618 8.44 -2.73 -10.72
CA ALA A 618 7.06 -2.93 -10.31
C ALA A 618 6.08 -2.46 -11.41
N PRO A 619 5.92 -3.20 -12.52
CA PRO A 619 5.20 -2.73 -13.72
C PRO A 619 3.71 -2.42 -13.47
N ILE A 620 3.06 -3.10 -12.52
CA ILE A 620 1.66 -2.84 -12.13
C ILE A 620 1.56 -1.49 -11.40
N CYS A 621 2.44 -1.27 -10.42
CA CYS A 621 2.52 0.00 -9.70
C CYS A 621 2.92 1.14 -10.65
N ALA A 622 3.85 0.88 -11.57
CA ALA A 622 4.22 1.84 -12.61
C ALA A 622 3.01 2.24 -13.48
N SER A 623 2.17 1.29 -13.91
CA SER A 623 0.96 1.60 -14.68
C SER A 623 -0.02 2.46 -13.87
N MET A 624 -0.20 2.16 -12.59
CA MET A 624 -1.02 2.97 -11.67
C MET A 624 -0.52 4.42 -11.62
N PHE A 625 0.78 4.62 -11.39
CA PHE A 625 1.40 5.96 -11.37
C PHE A 625 1.26 6.68 -12.71
N ILE A 626 1.40 5.96 -13.83
CA ILE A 626 1.32 6.57 -15.18
C ILE A 626 -0.11 6.97 -15.54
N ASP A 627 -1.10 6.15 -15.21
CA ASP A 627 -2.50 6.48 -15.50
C ASP A 627 -2.96 7.61 -14.59
N TYR A 628 -2.59 7.57 -13.30
CA TYR A 628 -2.81 8.70 -12.39
C TYR A 628 -2.16 9.99 -12.91
N ALA A 629 -0.92 9.93 -13.38
CA ALA A 629 -0.21 11.08 -13.93
C ALA A 629 -0.93 11.71 -15.13
N LYS A 630 -1.53 10.92 -16.02
CA LYS A 630 -2.28 11.45 -17.17
C LYS A 630 -3.55 12.18 -16.73
N ASP A 631 -4.29 11.56 -15.81
CA ASP A 631 -5.54 12.13 -15.29
C ASP A 631 -5.26 13.42 -14.52
N TYR A 632 -4.24 13.39 -13.66
CA TYR A 632 -3.75 14.56 -12.94
C TYR A 632 -3.33 15.68 -13.88
N MET A 633 -2.50 15.40 -14.89
CA MET A 633 -2.05 16.42 -15.85
C MET A 633 -3.20 17.03 -16.65
N LEU A 634 -4.22 16.24 -16.99
CA LEU A 634 -5.43 16.73 -17.65
C LEU A 634 -6.17 17.71 -16.73
N GLN A 635 -6.41 17.34 -15.47
CA GLN A 635 -7.11 18.20 -14.51
C GLN A 635 -6.31 19.44 -14.14
N TYR A 636 -4.99 19.31 -13.96
CA TYR A 636 -4.08 20.41 -13.71
C TYR A 636 -4.06 21.41 -14.88
N SER A 637 -4.12 20.94 -16.13
CA SER A 637 -4.23 21.83 -17.29
C SER A 637 -5.55 22.62 -17.32
N LEU A 638 -6.62 22.08 -16.74
CA LEU A 638 -7.92 22.74 -16.62
C LEU A 638 -7.96 23.73 -15.45
N SER A 639 -7.29 23.42 -14.33
CA SER A 639 -7.25 24.30 -13.15
C SER A 639 -6.42 25.57 -13.39
N MET A 640 -5.38 25.50 -14.23
CA MET A 640 -4.59 26.64 -14.74
C MET A 640 -5.44 27.74 -15.41
N VAL A 641 -6.68 27.45 -15.80
CA VAL A 641 -7.61 28.41 -16.41
C VAL A 641 -8.36 29.24 -15.36
N GLN A 642 -8.35 28.82 -14.08
CA GLN A 642 -9.03 29.50 -12.97
C GLN A 642 -8.02 30.18 -12.02
N PRO A 643 -7.63 31.43 -12.29
CA PRO A 643 -6.53 32.06 -11.56
C PRO A 643 -6.88 32.47 -10.12
N ASP A 644 -8.16 32.41 -9.70
CA ASP A 644 -8.65 32.95 -8.41
C ASP A 644 -8.55 32.00 -7.20
N ARG A 645 -8.03 30.78 -7.38
CA ARG A 645 -7.90 29.80 -6.28
C ARG A 645 -6.50 29.79 -5.67
N ASP A 646 -6.44 29.51 -4.38
CA ASP A 646 -5.19 29.23 -3.69
C ASP A 646 -4.49 28.03 -4.34
N VAL A 647 -3.26 28.23 -4.83
CA VAL A 647 -2.45 27.25 -5.57
C VAL A 647 -2.37 25.92 -4.83
N ILE A 648 -2.27 25.94 -3.50
CA ILE A 648 -2.13 24.73 -2.67
C ILE A 648 -3.44 23.94 -2.65
N SER A 649 -4.56 24.63 -2.46
CA SER A 649 -5.88 24.00 -2.50
C SER A 649 -6.14 23.43 -3.89
N ALA A 650 -5.72 24.12 -4.94
CA ALA A 650 -5.92 23.68 -6.33
C ALA A 650 -5.11 22.42 -6.65
N GLU A 651 -3.83 22.34 -6.27
CA GLU A 651 -3.01 21.14 -6.51
C GLU A 651 -3.56 19.92 -5.78
N MET A 652 -3.93 20.07 -4.50
CA MET A 652 -4.49 18.97 -3.71
C MET A 652 -5.88 18.56 -4.20
N ASP A 653 -6.75 19.51 -4.55
CA ASP A 653 -8.06 19.23 -5.13
C ASP A 653 -7.92 18.47 -6.46
N CYS A 654 -6.95 18.84 -7.31
CA CYS A 654 -6.64 18.09 -8.54
C CYS A 654 -6.14 16.68 -8.22
N ALA A 655 -5.29 16.52 -7.21
CA ALA A 655 -4.79 15.22 -6.81
C ALA A 655 -5.90 14.28 -6.32
N VAL A 656 -6.87 14.81 -5.56
CA VAL A 656 -8.05 14.09 -5.07
C VAL A 656 -9.00 13.76 -6.21
N LEU A 657 -9.34 14.73 -7.06
CA LEU A 657 -10.22 14.52 -8.20
C LEU A 657 -9.62 13.52 -9.20
N ALA A 658 -8.30 13.55 -9.42
CA ALA A 658 -7.62 12.57 -10.26
C ALA A 658 -7.72 11.16 -9.66
N ALA A 659 -7.58 11.04 -8.34
CA ALA A 659 -7.76 9.75 -7.66
C ALA A 659 -9.20 9.23 -7.78
N GLU A 660 -10.20 10.10 -7.66
CA GLU A 660 -11.62 9.74 -7.80
C GLU A 660 -11.99 9.30 -9.23
N THR A 661 -11.35 9.87 -10.25
CA THR A 661 -11.59 9.49 -11.65
C THR A 661 -10.73 8.34 -12.13
N ASN A 662 -9.62 8.03 -11.45
CA ASN A 662 -8.64 7.10 -11.96
C ASN A 662 -9.16 5.65 -11.90
N PRO A 663 -9.20 4.92 -13.04
CA PRO A 663 -9.81 3.60 -13.12
C PRO A 663 -9.08 2.56 -12.27
N ILE A 664 -7.76 2.67 -12.11
CA ILE A 664 -6.98 1.72 -11.29
C ILE A 664 -7.26 1.96 -9.81
N TYR A 665 -7.37 3.21 -9.38
CA TYR A 665 -7.81 3.58 -8.03
C TYR A 665 -9.20 3.02 -7.70
N LEU A 666 -10.16 3.28 -8.59
CA LEU A 666 -11.54 2.79 -8.49
C LEU A 666 -11.63 1.26 -8.47
N GLU A 667 -10.72 0.56 -9.17
CA GLU A 667 -10.62 -0.90 -9.13
C GLU A 667 -9.99 -1.45 -7.84
N MET A 668 -9.08 -0.70 -7.20
CA MET A 668 -8.20 -1.19 -6.11
C MET A 668 -8.63 -0.78 -4.70
N GLU A 669 -9.62 0.09 -4.53
CA GLU A 669 -10.17 0.41 -3.19
C GLU A 669 -10.79 -0.82 -2.50
N LEU A 670 -9.99 -1.42 -1.62
CA LEU A 670 -10.29 -2.65 -0.87
C LEU A 670 -11.37 -2.51 0.22
N HIS A 671 -11.93 -1.32 0.45
CA HIS A 671 -12.93 -1.11 1.50
C HIS A 671 -14.33 -0.74 1.04
N THR A 672 -14.54 -0.43 -0.24
CA THR A 672 -15.89 -0.14 -0.74
C THR A 672 -16.01 -0.48 -2.21
N HIS A 673 -16.34 -1.75 -2.53
CA HIS A 673 -17.02 -2.08 -3.78
C HIS A 673 -18.34 -1.29 -3.85
N LYS A 674 -18.27 -0.09 -4.42
CA LYS A 674 -19.35 0.88 -4.42
C LYS A 674 -19.33 1.76 -5.66
N LEU A 675 -18.74 1.37 -6.80
CA LEU A 675 -18.90 2.20 -8.00
C LEU A 675 -20.38 2.43 -8.32
N LEU A 676 -21.20 1.37 -8.24
CA LEU A 676 -22.66 1.46 -8.37
C LEU A 676 -23.37 2.17 -7.20
N LYS A 677 -22.78 2.23 -5.99
CA LYS A 677 -23.35 2.98 -4.84
C LYS A 677 -22.94 4.45 -4.81
N ASN A 678 -21.78 4.76 -5.37
CA ASN A 678 -21.21 6.10 -5.45
C ASN A 678 -21.67 6.80 -6.73
N MET A 679 -22.03 6.05 -7.77
CA MET A 679 -22.72 6.57 -8.94
C MET A 679 -24.10 7.08 -8.53
N ASN A 680 -24.19 8.40 -8.43
CA ASN A 680 -25.41 9.10 -8.05
C ASN A 680 -25.82 10.06 -9.17
N LEU A 681 -26.40 9.51 -10.24
CA LEU A 681 -26.99 10.34 -11.29
C LEU A 681 -28.21 11.11 -10.77
N ALA A 682 -28.81 10.70 -9.65
CA ALA A 682 -29.86 11.48 -9.00
C ALA A 682 -29.35 12.81 -8.40
N ALA A 683 -28.08 12.94 -8.02
CA ALA A 683 -27.52 14.24 -7.62
C ALA A 683 -27.35 15.21 -8.82
N VAL A 684 -27.06 14.66 -10.01
CA VAL A 684 -27.11 15.40 -11.27
C VAL A 684 -28.56 15.80 -11.59
N ILE A 685 -29.53 14.99 -11.12
CA ILE A 685 -30.95 15.34 -11.18
C ILE A 685 -31.25 16.62 -10.40
N ASP A 686 -30.80 16.69 -9.15
CA ASP A 686 -31.11 17.81 -8.25
C ASP A 686 -30.35 19.11 -8.59
N SER A 687 -29.16 19.01 -9.19
CA SER A 687 -28.30 20.17 -9.52
C SER A 687 -28.66 20.88 -10.82
N SER A 688 -29.41 20.22 -11.73
CA SER A 688 -29.82 20.85 -12.98
C SER A 688 -31.13 21.64 -12.82
N LYS A 689 -31.20 22.85 -13.42
CA LYS A 689 -32.36 23.75 -13.28
C LYS A 689 -33.66 23.03 -13.65
N PRO A 690 -34.67 22.98 -12.75
CA PRO A 690 -35.91 22.23 -12.97
C PRO A 690 -36.67 22.66 -14.23
N ASP A 691 -36.60 23.94 -14.60
CA ASP A 691 -37.27 24.52 -15.79
C ASP A 691 -36.77 23.98 -17.14
N LYS A 692 -35.63 23.26 -17.17
CA LYS A 692 -35.07 22.68 -18.41
C LYS A 692 -35.37 21.19 -18.59
N ARG A 693 -35.99 20.53 -17.61
CA ARG A 693 -36.27 19.08 -17.63
C ARG A 693 -37.59 18.78 -18.32
N LEU A 694 -37.62 17.70 -19.09
CA LEU A 694 -38.82 17.19 -19.73
C LEU A 694 -39.09 15.78 -19.19
N SER A 695 -40.31 15.50 -18.72
CA SER A 695 -40.63 14.16 -18.23
C SER A 695 -40.56 13.11 -19.37
N PRO A 696 -40.28 11.83 -19.08
CA PRO A 696 -40.37 10.78 -20.10
C PRO A 696 -41.72 10.75 -20.82
N GLY A 697 -42.81 11.09 -20.12
CA GLY A 697 -44.15 11.29 -20.71
C GLY A 697 -44.19 12.41 -21.75
N GLY A 698 -43.67 13.60 -21.39
CA GLY A 698 -43.62 14.74 -22.31
C GLY A 698 -42.69 14.52 -23.51
N PHE A 699 -41.63 13.71 -23.34
CA PHE A 699 -40.81 13.27 -24.48
C PHE A 699 -41.59 12.37 -25.43
N MET A 700 -42.44 11.46 -24.92
CA MET A 700 -43.28 10.64 -25.79
C MET A 700 -44.35 11.45 -26.53
N ASP A 701 -44.92 12.48 -25.89
CA ASP A 701 -45.85 13.40 -26.56
C ASP A 701 -45.16 14.11 -27.74
N PHE A 702 -43.88 14.46 -27.58
CA PHE A 702 -43.07 14.97 -28.69
C PHE A 702 -42.87 13.90 -29.77
N VAL A 703 -42.43 12.69 -29.43
CA VAL A 703 -42.17 11.61 -30.42
C VAL A 703 -43.42 11.30 -31.25
N LEU A 704 -44.61 11.29 -30.62
CA LEU A 704 -45.89 11.06 -31.28
C LEU A 704 -46.47 12.29 -32.00
N GLY A 705 -45.94 13.48 -31.74
CA GLY A 705 -46.35 14.73 -32.39
C GLY A 705 -45.56 15.07 -33.66
N ASP A 706 -45.93 16.20 -34.28
CA ASP A 706 -45.44 16.64 -35.60
C ASP A 706 -44.25 17.62 -35.57
N GLU A 707 -43.67 17.88 -34.39
CA GLU A 707 -42.53 18.80 -34.27
C GLU A 707 -41.25 18.28 -34.98
N PRO A 708 -40.33 19.15 -35.47
CA PRO A 708 -39.17 18.72 -36.25
C PRO A 708 -38.16 17.85 -35.47
N MET A 709 -37.61 16.83 -36.14
CA MET A 709 -36.69 15.83 -35.58
C MET A 709 -35.32 16.38 -35.12
N GLU A 710 -34.93 17.58 -35.58
CA GLU A 710 -33.64 18.22 -35.26
C GLU A 710 -33.45 18.47 -33.75
N SER A 711 -34.54 18.68 -33.01
CA SER A 711 -34.53 18.90 -31.56
C SER A 711 -34.62 17.61 -30.73
N LEU A 712 -34.72 16.43 -31.35
CA LEU A 712 -34.97 15.17 -30.64
C LEU A 712 -33.87 14.85 -29.61
N LEU A 713 -32.60 14.99 -29.97
CA LEU A 713 -31.49 14.65 -29.08
C LEU A 713 -31.42 15.58 -27.86
N ASP A 714 -31.59 16.89 -28.04
CA ASP A 714 -31.67 17.85 -26.93
C ASP A 714 -32.81 17.49 -25.97
N LYS A 715 -33.99 17.11 -26.50
CA LYS A 715 -35.12 16.65 -25.68
C LYS A 715 -34.85 15.27 -25.03
N LEU A 716 -34.13 14.37 -25.71
CA LEU A 716 -33.75 13.06 -25.17
C LEU A 716 -32.84 13.24 -23.95
N TYR A 717 -31.78 14.06 -24.05
CA TYR A 717 -30.85 14.30 -22.94
C TYR A 717 -31.54 14.95 -21.74
N ARG A 718 -32.54 15.83 -21.99
CA ARG A 718 -33.35 16.46 -20.93
C ARG A 718 -34.34 15.51 -20.26
N SER A 719 -34.66 14.38 -20.88
CA SER A 719 -35.62 13.39 -20.40
C SER A 719 -35.00 12.11 -19.85
N TYR A 720 -33.82 11.74 -20.33
CA TYR A 720 -33.08 10.55 -19.92
C TYR A 720 -31.66 10.96 -19.53
N ILE A 721 -31.43 11.15 -18.23
CA ILE A 721 -30.14 11.63 -17.71
C ILE A 721 -28.99 10.67 -18.03
N GLU A 722 -29.30 9.38 -18.15
CA GLU A 722 -28.36 8.31 -18.51
C GLU A 722 -27.72 8.54 -19.88
N SER A 723 -28.40 9.28 -20.76
CA SER A 723 -27.95 9.63 -22.11
C SER A 723 -27.21 10.97 -22.21
N ASP A 724 -27.02 11.69 -21.10
CA ASP A 724 -26.35 13.00 -21.11
C ASP A 724 -24.89 12.86 -21.60
N PRO A 725 -24.46 13.66 -22.58
CA PRO A 725 -23.14 13.51 -23.21
C PRO A 725 -21.97 13.94 -22.32
N SER A 726 -22.22 14.63 -21.20
CA SER A 726 -21.17 15.11 -20.29
C SER A 726 -21.18 14.39 -18.95
N HIS A 727 -22.35 14.04 -18.41
CA HIS A 727 -22.51 13.47 -17.07
C HIS A 727 -23.29 12.15 -17.07
N GLY A 728 -23.74 11.67 -18.23
CA GLY A 728 -24.52 10.44 -18.37
C GLY A 728 -23.68 9.18 -18.24
N LEU A 729 -24.36 8.03 -18.25
CA LEU A 729 -23.72 6.73 -18.03
C LEU A 729 -22.64 6.43 -19.09
N HIS A 730 -22.91 6.76 -20.34
CA HIS A 730 -21.97 6.47 -21.42
C HIS A 730 -20.75 7.38 -21.36
N ALA A 731 -20.92 8.66 -21.03
CA ALA A 731 -19.82 9.60 -20.83
C ALA A 731 -18.83 9.12 -19.74
N LEU A 732 -19.36 8.63 -18.60
CA LEU A 732 -18.55 8.15 -17.48
C LEU A 732 -17.68 6.92 -17.80
N PHE A 733 -18.10 6.06 -18.74
CA PHE A 733 -17.42 4.79 -19.01
C PHE A 733 -16.68 4.72 -20.36
N GLU A 734 -16.99 5.60 -21.32
CA GLU A 734 -16.43 5.53 -22.67
C GLU A 734 -14.97 6.01 -22.73
N GLU A 735 -14.56 6.95 -21.87
CA GLU A 735 -13.17 7.45 -21.78
C GLU A 735 -12.16 6.41 -21.27
N SER A 736 -12.60 5.42 -20.48
CA SER A 736 -11.70 4.51 -19.75
C SER A 736 -11.30 3.22 -20.50
N HIS A 737 -11.99 2.84 -21.58
CA HIS A 737 -11.91 1.46 -22.11
C HIS A 737 -11.74 1.32 -23.64
N GLY A 738 -11.47 2.41 -24.36
CA GLY A 738 -11.15 2.37 -25.80
C GLY A 738 -12.26 1.77 -26.69
N HIS A 739 -13.49 1.65 -26.17
CA HIS A 739 -14.68 1.25 -26.93
C HIS A 739 -15.35 2.51 -27.48
N GLN A 740 -14.89 2.99 -28.63
CA GLN A 740 -15.51 4.13 -29.31
C GLN A 740 -16.92 3.76 -29.84
N GLY A 741 -17.90 4.62 -29.57
CA GLY A 741 -19.23 4.62 -30.18
C GLY A 741 -20.35 4.06 -29.30
N GLY A 742 -20.24 4.10 -27.96
CA GLY A 742 -21.30 3.70 -27.04
C GLY A 742 -22.47 4.68 -27.10
N GLN A 743 -22.19 5.95 -26.83
CA GLN A 743 -23.13 7.07 -26.93
C GLN A 743 -23.76 7.17 -28.34
N GLU A 744 -22.95 7.10 -29.40
CA GLU A 744 -23.43 7.20 -30.79
C GLU A 744 -24.44 6.11 -31.17
N ARG A 745 -24.33 4.90 -30.59
CA ARG A 745 -25.27 3.79 -30.84
C ARG A 745 -26.60 4.00 -30.13
N VAL A 746 -26.58 4.57 -28.93
CA VAL A 746 -27.80 4.92 -28.19
C VAL A 746 -28.57 5.99 -28.93
N GLU A 747 -27.89 7.08 -29.31
CA GLU A 747 -28.47 8.16 -30.10
C GLU A 747 -29.06 7.65 -31.41
N SER A 748 -28.30 6.82 -32.14
CA SER A 748 -28.76 6.19 -33.37
C SER A 748 -30.00 5.32 -33.17
N SER A 749 -30.05 4.54 -32.09
CA SER A 749 -31.21 3.69 -31.77
C SER A 749 -32.46 4.52 -31.50
N CYS A 750 -32.33 5.57 -30.68
CA CYS A 750 -33.43 6.47 -30.31
C CYS A 750 -33.93 7.30 -31.51
N VAL A 751 -33.03 7.88 -32.29
CA VAL A 751 -33.38 8.64 -33.51
C VAL A 751 -34.07 7.74 -34.53
N SER A 752 -33.54 6.53 -34.76
CA SER A 752 -34.12 5.59 -35.72
C SER A 752 -35.52 5.14 -35.31
N LEU A 753 -35.75 4.86 -34.02
CA LEU A 753 -37.08 4.47 -33.55
C LEU A 753 -38.08 5.62 -33.65
N ALA A 754 -37.69 6.84 -33.27
CA ALA A 754 -38.54 8.03 -33.41
C ALA A 754 -38.91 8.32 -34.87
N ALA A 755 -37.94 8.24 -35.79
CA ALA A 755 -38.20 8.40 -37.22
C ALA A 755 -39.15 7.32 -37.77
N LEU A 756 -38.99 6.07 -37.30
CA LEU A 756 -39.88 4.97 -37.69
C LEU A 756 -41.32 5.21 -37.21
N VAL A 757 -41.50 5.64 -35.95
CA VAL A 757 -42.83 5.94 -35.36
C VAL A 757 -43.54 7.07 -36.12
N ARG A 758 -42.80 8.09 -36.56
CA ARG A 758 -43.33 9.21 -37.32
C ARG A 758 -43.54 8.94 -38.81
N GLY A 759 -43.05 7.81 -39.32
CA GLY A 759 -43.10 7.53 -40.75
C GLY A 759 -42.12 8.37 -41.60
N ASP A 760 -41.08 8.94 -40.98
CA ASP A 760 -40.08 9.76 -41.65
C ASP A 760 -38.91 8.92 -42.20
N LEU A 761 -38.99 8.58 -43.49
CA LEU A 761 -37.95 7.82 -44.18
C LEU A 761 -36.64 8.60 -44.33
N GLU A 762 -36.71 9.92 -44.50
CA GLU A 762 -35.52 10.75 -44.74
C GLU A 762 -34.67 10.81 -43.47
N ALA A 763 -35.28 11.07 -42.31
CA ALA A 763 -34.59 11.03 -41.02
C ALA A 763 -34.07 9.61 -40.69
N TYR A 764 -34.83 8.56 -41.01
CA TYR A 764 -34.41 7.18 -40.75
C TYR A 764 -33.20 6.77 -41.59
N ALA A 765 -33.17 7.13 -42.87
CA ALA A 765 -32.14 6.72 -43.84
C ALA A 765 -31.02 7.77 -44.04
N TYR A 766 -31.06 8.90 -43.33
CA TYR A 766 -30.09 10.00 -43.45
C TYR A 766 -28.62 9.58 -43.51
N PRO A 767 -28.10 8.64 -42.67
CA PRO A 767 -26.69 8.27 -42.69
C PRO A 767 -26.34 7.22 -43.75
N GLN A 768 -27.30 6.80 -44.59
CA GLN A 768 -27.13 5.78 -45.63
C GLN A 768 -26.71 6.40 -46.97
N ARG A 769 -25.76 5.75 -47.65
CA ARG A 769 -25.38 6.11 -49.03
C ARG A 769 -26.41 5.58 -50.03
N ASP A 770 -26.57 6.24 -51.16
CA ASP A 770 -27.61 5.93 -52.16
C ASP A 770 -27.57 4.49 -52.70
N ASP A 771 -26.38 3.89 -52.80
CA ASP A 771 -26.15 2.52 -53.28
C ASP A 771 -26.70 1.45 -52.34
N VAL A 772 -26.66 1.72 -51.03
CA VAL A 772 -27.13 0.81 -49.97
C VAL A 772 -28.42 1.30 -49.30
N ARG A 773 -29.03 2.39 -49.77
CA ARG A 773 -30.23 2.98 -49.16
C ARG A 773 -31.42 2.02 -49.20
N ILE A 774 -32.14 1.94 -48.07
CA ILE A 774 -33.34 1.11 -47.91
C ILE A 774 -34.38 1.40 -49.01
N THR A 775 -35.04 0.36 -49.53
CA THR A 775 -36.02 0.52 -50.61
C THR A 775 -37.39 0.91 -50.05
N SER A 776 -38.24 1.53 -50.88
CA SER A 776 -39.62 1.87 -50.50
C SER A 776 -40.44 0.64 -50.07
N GLU A 777 -40.19 -0.52 -50.69
CA GLU A 777 -40.84 -1.79 -50.29
C GLU A 777 -40.39 -2.24 -48.89
N GLN A 778 -39.09 -2.17 -48.59
CA GLN A 778 -38.54 -2.51 -47.29
C GLN A 778 -39.04 -1.54 -46.20
N TRP A 779 -39.16 -0.25 -46.53
CA TRP A 779 -39.76 0.74 -45.64
C TRP A 779 -41.22 0.44 -45.33
N GLN A 780 -42.03 0.13 -46.33
CA GLN A 780 -43.43 -0.28 -46.12
C GLN A 780 -43.54 -1.58 -45.30
N GLN A 781 -42.60 -2.50 -45.42
CA GLN A 781 -42.53 -3.69 -44.58
C GLN A 781 -42.22 -3.33 -43.12
N LEU A 782 -41.24 -2.45 -42.86
CA LEU A 782 -40.95 -1.95 -41.51
C LEU A 782 -42.17 -1.26 -40.88
N GLN A 783 -42.85 -0.41 -41.65
CA GLN A 783 -44.07 0.28 -41.20
C GLN A 783 -45.21 -0.70 -40.88
N ARG A 784 -45.38 -1.78 -41.65
CA ARG A 784 -46.36 -2.84 -41.34
C ARG A 784 -46.04 -3.56 -40.04
N ILE A 785 -44.77 -3.88 -39.79
CA ILE A 785 -44.34 -4.52 -38.55
C ILE A 785 -44.56 -3.56 -37.38
N LEU A 786 -44.21 -2.28 -37.51
CA LEU A 786 -44.46 -1.26 -36.50
C LEU A 786 -45.97 -1.17 -36.18
N HIS A 787 -46.83 -1.10 -37.19
CA HIS A 787 -48.28 -1.04 -36.98
C HIS A 787 -48.80 -2.26 -36.22
N TRP A 788 -48.26 -3.46 -36.50
CA TRP A 788 -48.58 -4.68 -35.78
C TRP A 788 -48.15 -4.67 -34.30
N THR A 789 -47.11 -3.91 -33.93
CA THR A 789 -46.69 -3.78 -32.52
C THR A 789 -47.66 -2.97 -31.65
N SER A 790 -48.69 -2.36 -32.25
CA SER A 790 -49.69 -1.51 -31.56
C SER A 790 -49.05 -0.57 -30.56
N VAL A 791 -48.23 0.34 -31.09
CA VAL A 791 -47.45 1.32 -30.33
C VAL A 791 -48.37 2.17 -29.45
N ASP A 792 -48.04 2.26 -28.16
CA ASP A 792 -48.67 3.14 -27.19
C ASP A 792 -47.59 3.90 -26.38
N GLN A 793 -48.01 4.88 -25.57
CA GLN A 793 -47.10 5.73 -24.81
C GLN A 793 -46.28 4.95 -23.78
N ASP A 794 -46.88 3.95 -23.11
CA ASP A 794 -46.20 3.14 -22.08
C ASP A 794 -45.14 2.22 -22.70
N LYS A 795 -45.46 1.59 -23.85
CA LYS A 795 -44.53 0.76 -24.61
C LYS A 795 -43.34 1.57 -25.09
N LEU A 796 -43.56 2.79 -25.59
CA LEU A 796 -42.48 3.68 -26.02
C LEU A 796 -41.61 4.11 -24.84
N GLN A 797 -42.18 4.49 -23.70
CA GLN A 797 -41.42 4.81 -22.48
C GLN A 797 -40.48 3.68 -22.07
N ALA A 798 -40.99 2.44 -22.02
CA ALA A 798 -40.19 1.27 -21.71
C ALA A 798 -39.06 1.04 -22.72
N VAL A 799 -39.38 1.09 -24.03
CA VAL A 799 -38.40 0.84 -25.09
C VAL A 799 -37.31 1.90 -25.13
N PHE A 800 -37.64 3.19 -25.07
CA PHE A 800 -36.62 4.25 -25.07
C PHE A 800 -35.69 4.16 -23.87
N PHE A 801 -36.22 3.86 -22.67
CA PHE A 801 -35.37 3.61 -21.51
C PHE A 801 -34.43 2.43 -21.73
N LEU A 802 -34.94 1.31 -22.27
CA LEU A 802 -34.11 0.15 -22.58
C LEU A 802 -33.00 0.51 -23.59
N LEU A 803 -33.31 1.25 -24.65
CA LEU A 803 -32.30 1.66 -25.64
C LEU A 803 -31.19 2.51 -25.01
N VAL A 804 -31.52 3.39 -24.06
CA VAL A 804 -30.55 4.19 -23.32
C VAL A 804 -29.74 3.32 -22.35
N ALA A 805 -30.40 2.57 -21.47
CA ALA A 805 -29.71 1.89 -20.37
C ALA A 805 -29.06 0.54 -20.73
N HIS A 806 -29.42 -0.11 -21.86
CA HIS A 806 -29.01 -1.49 -22.17
C HIS A 806 -27.49 -1.73 -22.20
N ALA A 807 -26.68 -0.70 -22.48
CA ALA A 807 -25.24 -0.85 -22.58
C ALA A 807 -24.54 -0.89 -21.21
N ILE A 808 -25.22 -0.54 -20.11
CA ILE A 808 -24.60 -0.46 -18.78
C ILE A 808 -23.97 -1.80 -18.35
N GLY A 809 -24.67 -2.90 -18.62
CA GLY A 809 -24.22 -4.25 -18.31
C GLY A 809 -23.07 -4.75 -19.19
N LYS A 810 -22.73 -4.04 -20.27
CA LYS A 810 -21.59 -4.37 -21.16
C LYS A 810 -20.28 -3.78 -20.65
N TYR A 811 -20.32 -2.77 -19.78
CA TYR A 811 -19.10 -2.17 -19.23
C TYR A 811 -18.43 -3.12 -18.24
N ARG A 812 -17.17 -3.48 -18.50
CA ARG A 812 -16.41 -4.41 -17.66
C ARG A 812 -16.25 -3.92 -16.23
N ALA A 813 -16.10 -2.61 -16.02
CA ALA A 813 -16.05 -1.99 -14.69
C ALA A 813 -17.32 -2.29 -13.87
N VAL A 814 -18.49 -2.31 -14.51
CA VAL A 814 -19.78 -2.61 -13.89
C VAL A 814 -19.99 -4.11 -13.72
N SER A 815 -19.82 -4.91 -14.79
CA SER A 815 -20.11 -6.35 -14.75
C SER A 815 -19.22 -7.11 -13.77
N ARG A 816 -17.96 -6.70 -13.58
CA ARG A 816 -17.04 -7.33 -12.60
C ARG A 816 -17.41 -7.10 -11.14
N GLN A 817 -18.25 -6.10 -10.85
CA GLN A 817 -18.75 -5.84 -9.48
C GLN A 817 -19.97 -6.69 -9.13
N LEU A 818 -20.54 -7.39 -10.12
CA LEU A 818 -21.72 -8.23 -9.95
C LEU A 818 -21.34 -9.71 -9.80
N ALA A 819 -22.16 -10.46 -9.05
CA ALA A 819 -22.03 -11.90 -8.91
C ALA A 819 -22.08 -12.59 -10.30
N PRO A 820 -21.41 -13.74 -10.51
CA PRO A 820 -21.33 -14.41 -11.82
C PRO A 820 -22.67 -14.62 -12.53
N GLU A 821 -23.73 -14.85 -11.77
CA GLU A 821 -25.11 -15.01 -12.23
C GLU A 821 -25.73 -13.73 -12.84
N HIS A 822 -25.19 -12.55 -12.51
CA HIS A 822 -25.64 -11.25 -12.97
C HIS A 822 -24.66 -10.57 -13.95
N GLN A 823 -23.63 -11.27 -14.44
CA GLN A 823 -22.62 -10.67 -15.32
C GLN A 823 -23.05 -10.53 -16.79
N LYS A 824 -24.14 -11.21 -17.21
CA LYS A 824 -24.70 -11.02 -18.56
C LYS A 824 -25.35 -9.62 -18.64
N PRO A 825 -25.24 -8.89 -19.77
CA PRO A 825 -25.62 -7.47 -19.83
C PRO A 825 -27.06 -7.17 -19.38
N GLU A 826 -28.01 -7.99 -19.82
CA GLU A 826 -29.43 -7.83 -19.51
C GLU A 826 -29.74 -8.21 -18.04
N ALA A 827 -29.06 -9.22 -17.51
CA ALA A 827 -29.16 -9.62 -16.10
C ALA A 827 -28.50 -8.59 -15.16
N ALA A 828 -27.42 -7.96 -15.62
CA ALA A 828 -26.73 -6.89 -14.91
C ALA A 828 -27.65 -5.67 -14.75
N LEU A 829 -28.30 -5.23 -15.83
CA LEU A 829 -29.24 -4.11 -15.78
C LEU A 829 -30.45 -4.40 -14.88
N LEU A 830 -31.01 -5.63 -14.93
CA LEU A 830 -32.06 -6.05 -13.99
C LEU A 830 -31.60 -5.94 -12.52
N HIS A 831 -30.42 -6.43 -12.21
CA HIS A 831 -29.86 -6.33 -10.85
C HIS A 831 -29.61 -4.87 -10.43
N ILE A 832 -29.17 -4.02 -11.36
CA ILE A 832 -28.95 -2.59 -11.10
C ILE A 832 -30.27 -1.88 -10.80
N LEU A 833 -31.33 -2.17 -11.54
CA LEU A 833 -32.67 -1.61 -11.30
C LEU A 833 -33.23 -1.97 -9.93
N ASP A 834 -32.93 -3.16 -9.41
CA ASP A 834 -33.48 -3.63 -8.13
C ASP A 834 -32.66 -3.16 -6.91
N PHE A 835 -31.34 -2.97 -7.05
CA PHE A 835 -30.43 -2.71 -5.92
C PHE A 835 -29.71 -1.35 -5.96
N PHE A 836 -29.68 -0.66 -7.10
CA PHE A 836 -28.95 0.59 -7.30
C PHE A 836 -29.75 1.63 -8.10
N PRO A 837 -30.93 2.06 -7.62
CA PRO A 837 -31.82 2.96 -8.36
C PRO A 837 -31.16 4.31 -8.71
N ASN A 838 -30.24 4.80 -7.86
CA ASN A 838 -29.52 6.06 -8.08
C ASN A 838 -28.57 6.03 -9.29
N ALA A 839 -28.19 4.84 -9.78
CA ALA A 839 -27.36 4.66 -10.97
C ALA A 839 -28.18 4.76 -12.27
N VAL A 840 -29.50 4.56 -12.22
CA VAL A 840 -30.43 4.62 -13.38
C VAL A 840 -31.74 5.30 -12.96
N PRO A 841 -31.68 6.55 -12.48
CA PRO A 841 -32.81 7.19 -11.80
C PRO A 841 -34.02 7.44 -12.70
N THR A 842 -33.86 7.49 -14.03
CA THR A 842 -35.01 7.68 -14.93
C THR A 842 -35.99 6.51 -14.90
N ALA A 843 -35.56 5.32 -14.47
CA ALA A 843 -36.42 4.14 -14.36
C ALA A 843 -37.61 4.36 -13.43
N GLU A 844 -37.43 5.12 -12.34
CA GLU A 844 -38.50 5.41 -11.37
C GLU A 844 -39.50 6.46 -11.88
N LEU A 845 -39.10 7.28 -12.86
CA LEU A 845 -39.94 8.32 -13.47
C LEU A 845 -40.87 7.79 -14.56
N LEU A 846 -40.72 6.52 -14.96
CA LEU A 846 -41.56 5.87 -15.96
C LEU A 846 -42.94 5.49 -15.39
N SER A 847 -43.95 5.35 -16.25
CA SER A 847 -45.26 4.85 -15.84
C SER A 847 -45.18 3.43 -15.24
N LEU A 848 -46.10 3.09 -14.33
CA LEU A 848 -46.09 1.77 -13.67
C LEU A 848 -46.16 0.62 -14.70
N ARG A 849 -46.95 0.79 -15.77
CA ARG A 849 -47.04 -0.19 -16.86
C ARG A 849 -45.72 -0.29 -17.63
N ALA A 850 -45.05 0.82 -17.93
CA ALA A 850 -43.73 0.81 -18.57
C ALA A 850 -42.66 0.12 -17.70
N GLN A 851 -42.70 0.31 -16.38
CA GLN A 851 -41.79 -0.37 -15.44
C GLN A 851 -41.97 -1.89 -15.37
N TYR A 852 -43.20 -2.40 -15.54
CA TYR A 852 -43.43 -3.84 -15.66
C TYR A 852 -42.94 -4.38 -17.01
N LEU A 853 -43.30 -3.68 -18.11
CA LEU A 853 -42.91 -4.07 -19.47
C LEU A 853 -41.38 -4.11 -19.64
N LEU A 854 -40.64 -3.13 -19.11
CA LEU A 854 -39.17 -3.12 -19.24
C LEU A 854 -38.54 -4.32 -18.54
N ARG A 855 -39.03 -4.71 -17.35
CA ARG A 855 -38.50 -5.84 -16.59
C ARG A 855 -38.77 -7.16 -17.30
N ASP A 856 -39.99 -7.35 -17.82
CA ASP A 856 -40.35 -8.55 -18.57
C ASP A 856 -39.54 -8.67 -19.88
N VAL A 857 -39.28 -7.55 -20.56
CA VAL A 857 -38.43 -7.52 -21.77
C VAL A 857 -36.97 -7.88 -21.44
N LEU A 858 -36.41 -7.34 -20.35
CA LEU A 858 -35.04 -7.69 -19.93
C LEU A 858 -34.93 -9.17 -19.57
N GLN A 859 -35.90 -9.73 -18.84
CA GLN A 859 -35.94 -11.16 -18.52
C GLN A 859 -36.01 -12.01 -19.80
N LEU A 860 -36.86 -11.64 -20.76
CA LEU A 860 -36.96 -12.32 -22.04
C LEU A 860 -35.65 -12.24 -22.85
N ALA A 861 -34.98 -11.08 -22.84
CA ALA A 861 -33.70 -10.87 -23.52
C ALA A 861 -32.54 -11.71 -22.93
N THR A 862 -32.60 -12.10 -21.66
CA THR A 862 -31.64 -13.06 -21.07
C THR A 862 -31.81 -14.49 -21.61
N LEU A 863 -33.01 -14.85 -22.08
CA LEU A 863 -33.36 -16.19 -22.56
C LEU A 863 -33.19 -16.36 -24.07
N PHE A 864 -33.41 -15.29 -24.83
CA PHE A 864 -33.38 -15.31 -26.28
C PHE A 864 -32.80 -14.02 -26.87
N ASN A 865 -31.73 -14.18 -27.65
CA ASN A 865 -31.07 -13.10 -28.36
C ASN A 865 -31.48 -13.12 -29.84
N PHE A 866 -32.19 -12.08 -30.29
CA PHE A 866 -32.65 -11.99 -31.67
C PHE A 866 -31.50 -11.82 -32.68
N ALA A 867 -30.43 -11.11 -32.33
CA ALA A 867 -29.26 -10.96 -33.21
C ALA A 867 -28.57 -12.32 -33.47
N GLN A 868 -28.53 -13.20 -32.45
CA GLN A 868 -28.05 -14.58 -32.61
C GLN A 868 -28.98 -15.40 -33.53
N MET A 869 -30.30 -15.18 -33.51
CA MET A 869 -31.22 -15.81 -34.46
C MET A 869 -30.96 -15.33 -35.90
N LEU A 870 -30.72 -14.03 -36.10
CA LEU A 870 -30.45 -13.50 -37.45
C LEU A 870 -29.21 -14.14 -38.08
N GLN A 871 -28.21 -14.45 -37.25
CA GLN A 871 -26.98 -15.12 -37.67
C GLN A 871 -27.10 -16.66 -37.67
N ALA A 872 -28.28 -17.20 -37.34
CA ALA A 872 -28.56 -18.62 -37.21
C ALA A 872 -27.64 -19.35 -36.20
N GLU A 873 -27.17 -18.62 -35.19
CA GLU A 873 -26.41 -19.14 -34.05
C GLU A 873 -27.33 -19.86 -33.06
N ASN A 874 -28.51 -19.28 -32.80
CA ASN A 874 -29.60 -19.93 -32.06
C ASN A 874 -30.01 -21.26 -32.69
N VAL A 875 -30.64 -22.13 -31.90
CA VAL A 875 -31.31 -23.35 -32.36
C VAL A 875 -32.82 -23.26 -32.11
N PRO A 876 -33.66 -24.13 -32.72
CA PRO A 876 -35.08 -24.21 -32.41
C PRO A 876 -35.40 -24.31 -30.91
N GLY A 877 -34.53 -24.91 -30.10
CA GLY A 877 -34.63 -24.93 -28.64
C GLY A 877 -34.67 -23.54 -28.00
N ASN A 878 -33.88 -22.56 -28.49
CA ASN A 878 -33.93 -21.18 -27.99
C ASN A 878 -35.26 -20.50 -28.35
N VAL A 879 -35.82 -20.80 -29.53
CA VAL A 879 -37.15 -20.31 -29.94
C VAL A 879 -38.25 -20.93 -29.07
N LEU A 880 -38.11 -22.21 -28.67
CA LEU A 880 -39.01 -22.85 -27.72
C LEU A 880 -38.92 -22.20 -26.33
N SER A 881 -37.73 -21.85 -25.85
CA SER A 881 -37.56 -21.12 -24.58
C SER A 881 -38.26 -19.77 -24.61
N LEU A 882 -38.13 -19.02 -25.72
CA LEU A 882 -38.86 -17.77 -25.94
C LEU A 882 -40.38 -18.00 -25.93
N GLN A 883 -40.87 -18.98 -26.70
CA GLN A 883 -42.30 -19.29 -26.79
C GLN A 883 -42.89 -19.68 -25.42
N LYS A 884 -42.19 -20.54 -24.65
CA LYS A 884 -42.61 -20.94 -23.31
C LYS A 884 -42.64 -19.77 -22.33
N HIS A 885 -41.65 -18.88 -22.39
CA HIS A 885 -41.61 -17.72 -21.50
C HIS A 885 -42.76 -16.75 -21.82
N LEU A 886 -43.00 -16.46 -23.10
CA LEU A 886 -44.14 -15.66 -23.53
C LEU A 886 -45.46 -16.27 -23.06
N ALA A 887 -45.68 -17.56 -23.29
CA ALA A 887 -46.90 -18.26 -22.91
C ALA A 887 -47.15 -18.33 -21.38
N SER A 888 -46.13 -18.06 -20.56
CA SER A 888 -46.27 -18.06 -19.10
C SER A 888 -46.80 -16.74 -18.52
N ARG A 889 -46.98 -15.71 -19.36
CA ARG A 889 -47.47 -14.38 -18.96
C ARG A 889 -48.94 -14.19 -19.29
N ASP A 890 -49.59 -13.28 -18.56
CA ASP A 890 -51.02 -12.98 -18.73
C ASP A 890 -51.35 -12.38 -20.10
N HIS A 891 -50.43 -11.58 -20.66
CA HIS A 891 -50.58 -10.92 -21.96
C HIS A 891 -49.39 -11.23 -22.88
N PRO A 892 -49.30 -12.46 -23.43
CA PRO A 892 -48.15 -12.92 -24.22
C PRO A 892 -47.93 -12.09 -25.49
N GLN A 893 -49.03 -11.66 -26.12
CA GLN A 893 -48.99 -10.85 -27.33
C GLN A 893 -48.44 -9.44 -27.06
N ASP A 894 -48.83 -8.81 -25.95
CA ASP A 894 -48.41 -7.45 -25.61
C ASP A 894 -46.90 -7.43 -25.33
N LEU A 895 -46.38 -8.42 -24.59
CA LEU A 895 -44.95 -8.57 -24.33
C LEU A 895 -44.13 -8.82 -25.62
N LEU A 896 -44.63 -9.68 -26.52
CA LEU A 896 -43.99 -9.93 -27.81
C LEU A 896 -43.92 -8.64 -28.66
N GLN A 897 -44.99 -7.84 -28.65
CA GLN A 897 -45.03 -6.57 -29.37
C GLN A 897 -44.00 -5.57 -28.85
N VAL A 898 -43.84 -5.45 -27.53
CA VAL A 898 -42.82 -4.57 -26.93
C VAL A 898 -41.41 -5.07 -27.21
N TYR A 899 -41.18 -6.38 -27.11
CA TYR A 899 -39.87 -6.96 -27.46
C TYR A 899 -39.51 -6.71 -28.93
N MET A 900 -40.47 -6.84 -29.84
CA MET A 900 -40.30 -6.53 -31.27
C MET A 900 -40.00 -5.05 -31.51
N LEU A 901 -40.67 -4.15 -30.78
CA LEU A 901 -40.43 -2.71 -30.84
C LEU A 901 -39.03 -2.34 -30.33
N TYR A 902 -38.59 -2.96 -29.22
CA TYR A 902 -37.23 -2.84 -28.70
C TYR A 902 -36.20 -3.31 -29.71
N MET A 903 -36.40 -4.48 -30.33
CA MET A 903 -35.49 -5.02 -31.34
C MET A 903 -35.40 -4.15 -32.60
N LEU A 904 -36.51 -3.53 -33.03
CA LEU A 904 -36.51 -2.58 -34.14
C LEU A 904 -35.62 -1.37 -33.84
N GLY A 905 -35.73 -0.78 -32.64
CA GLY A 905 -34.86 0.33 -32.22
C GLY A 905 -33.40 -0.10 -32.07
N PHE A 906 -33.16 -1.18 -31.33
CA PHE A 906 -31.82 -1.68 -30.99
C PHE A 906 -31.00 -2.06 -32.24
N ILE A 907 -31.60 -2.82 -33.17
CA ILE A 907 -30.90 -3.23 -34.40
C ILE A 907 -30.64 -2.02 -35.30
N SER A 908 -31.56 -1.06 -35.34
CA SER A 908 -31.39 0.16 -36.15
C SER A 908 -30.16 0.97 -35.71
N GLY A 909 -29.80 0.96 -34.43
CA GLY A 909 -28.66 1.73 -33.90
C GLY A 909 -27.31 1.01 -33.81
N LEU A 910 -27.20 -0.26 -34.22
CA LEU A 910 -25.97 -1.06 -34.04
C LEU A 910 -24.69 -0.44 -34.62
N ALA A 911 -24.81 0.38 -35.67
CA ALA A 911 -23.69 0.99 -36.39
C ALA A 911 -23.46 2.49 -36.09
N GLY A 912 -24.22 3.06 -35.14
CA GLY A 912 -24.15 4.48 -34.74
C GLY A 912 -24.58 5.48 -35.82
N GLY A 913 -24.66 6.76 -35.44
CA GLY A 913 -24.98 7.90 -36.31
C GLY A 913 -26.42 8.45 -36.15
N LEU A 914 -26.70 9.59 -36.78
CA LEU A 914 -28.00 10.26 -36.75
C LEU A 914 -29.01 9.58 -37.70
N GLY A 915 -29.66 8.52 -37.22
CA GLY A 915 -30.51 7.62 -38.01
C GLY A 915 -29.88 6.23 -38.19
N SER A 916 -30.51 5.34 -38.95
CA SER A 916 -30.04 3.97 -39.04
C SER A 916 -29.01 3.77 -40.14
N ARG A 917 -27.74 3.63 -39.77
CA ARG A 917 -26.68 3.19 -40.69
C ARG A 917 -26.71 1.67 -40.91
N PHE A 918 -27.15 0.90 -39.92
CA PHE A 918 -27.17 -0.56 -39.96
C PHE A 918 -28.31 -1.12 -40.81
N MET A 919 -29.54 -0.61 -40.66
CA MET A 919 -30.74 -1.07 -41.39
C MET A 919 -30.81 -0.52 -42.82
N ASN A 920 -29.79 -0.86 -43.59
CA ASN A 920 -29.65 -0.55 -45.00
C ASN A 920 -30.29 -1.65 -45.89
N ARG A 921 -30.29 -1.47 -47.21
CA ARG A 921 -30.89 -2.37 -48.20
C ARG A 921 -30.52 -3.84 -48.01
N HIS A 922 -29.27 -4.12 -47.66
CA HIS A 922 -28.77 -5.49 -47.54
C HIS A 922 -29.19 -6.13 -46.21
N ASN A 923 -28.97 -5.42 -45.11
CA ASN A 923 -29.25 -5.94 -43.76
C ASN A 923 -30.76 -6.01 -43.49
N ALA A 924 -31.55 -5.06 -44.00
CA ALA A 924 -33.00 -5.04 -43.82
C ALA A 924 -33.68 -6.31 -44.32
N ARG A 925 -33.19 -6.94 -45.42
CA ARG A 925 -33.78 -8.19 -45.95
C ARG A 925 -33.77 -9.31 -44.92
N GLY A 926 -32.65 -9.52 -44.23
CA GLY A 926 -32.51 -10.58 -43.21
C GLY A 926 -33.31 -10.25 -41.95
N THR A 927 -33.21 -9.00 -41.48
CA THR A 927 -33.90 -8.55 -40.27
C THR A 927 -35.43 -8.63 -40.41
N LEU A 928 -35.98 -8.14 -41.53
CA LEU A 928 -37.43 -8.17 -41.81
C LEU A 928 -37.97 -9.60 -41.86
N LEU A 929 -37.21 -10.53 -42.44
CA LEU A 929 -37.54 -11.95 -42.49
C LEU A 929 -37.61 -12.56 -41.08
N GLY A 930 -36.61 -12.26 -40.24
CA GLY A 930 -36.55 -12.75 -38.86
C GLY A 930 -37.70 -12.19 -38.00
N LEU A 931 -37.99 -10.90 -38.13
CA LEU A 931 -39.10 -10.26 -37.44
C LEU A 931 -40.45 -10.86 -37.88
N THR A 932 -40.66 -11.06 -39.18
CA THR A 932 -41.88 -11.70 -39.70
C THR A 932 -42.03 -13.14 -39.21
N ALA A 933 -40.93 -13.88 -39.09
CA ALA A 933 -40.96 -15.23 -38.52
C ALA A 933 -41.40 -15.22 -37.04
N LEU A 934 -40.90 -14.26 -36.25
CA LEU A 934 -41.27 -14.12 -34.84
C LEU A 934 -42.73 -13.71 -34.61
N GLN A 935 -43.38 -13.00 -35.55
CA GLN A 935 -44.81 -12.67 -35.44
C GLN A 935 -45.70 -13.92 -35.30
N HIS A 936 -45.25 -15.07 -35.78
CA HIS A 936 -45.98 -16.33 -35.73
C HIS A 936 -45.53 -17.27 -34.59
N ILE A 937 -44.73 -16.78 -33.64
CA ILE A 937 -44.14 -17.63 -32.60
C ILE A 937 -45.18 -18.20 -31.64
N LEU A 938 -46.30 -17.52 -31.39
CA LEU A 938 -47.36 -18.02 -30.50
C LEU A 938 -48.25 -19.06 -31.18
N ASP A 939 -48.35 -19.03 -32.51
CA ASP A 939 -49.32 -19.82 -33.27
C ASP A 939 -48.71 -21.05 -33.98
N LYS A 940 -47.38 -21.09 -34.15
CA LYS A 940 -46.68 -22.14 -34.91
C LYS A 940 -45.66 -22.91 -34.06
N ASP A 941 -45.34 -24.12 -34.52
CA ASP A 941 -44.27 -24.92 -33.91
C ASP A 941 -42.90 -24.19 -34.00
N PRO A 942 -42.11 -24.11 -32.91
CA PRO A 942 -40.81 -23.41 -32.90
C PRO A 942 -39.81 -23.91 -33.95
N LYS A 943 -39.84 -25.20 -34.32
CA LYS A 943 -38.99 -25.73 -35.38
C LYS A 943 -39.40 -25.18 -36.73
N MET A 944 -40.71 -25.05 -36.98
CA MET A 944 -41.23 -24.47 -38.21
C MET A 944 -40.87 -23.00 -38.31
N VAL A 945 -40.97 -22.24 -37.22
CA VAL A 945 -40.59 -20.82 -37.18
C VAL A 945 -39.11 -20.64 -37.51
N TYR A 946 -38.23 -21.38 -36.84
CA TYR A 946 -36.78 -21.28 -37.07
C TYR A 946 -36.35 -21.75 -38.46
N TRP A 947 -36.78 -22.94 -38.88
CA TRP A 947 -36.33 -23.50 -40.16
C TRP A 947 -36.96 -22.80 -41.37
N SER A 948 -38.18 -22.27 -41.26
CA SER A 948 -38.76 -21.41 -42.29
C SER A 948 -37.91 -20.16 -42.51
N TYR A 949 -37.39 -19.54 -41.43
CA TYR A 949 -36.46 -18.41 -41.54
C TYR A 949 -35.17 -18.81 -42.28
N VAL A 950 -34.53 -19.91 -41.89
CA VAL A 950 -33.29 -20.39 -42.54
C VAL A 950 -33.52 -20.76 -44.01
N GLN A 951 -34.62 -21.44 -44.33
CA GLN A 951 -34.96 -21.80 -45.72
C GLN A 951 -35.20 -20.58 -46.59
N GLN A 952 -35.90 -19.57 -46.08
CA GLN A 952 -36.10 -18.31 -46.80
C GLN A 952 -34.76 -17.54 -46.97
N ARG A 953 -33.84 -17.61 -46.00
CA ARG A 953 -32.46 -17.12 -46.17
C ARG A 953 -31.71 -17.87 -47.27
N CYS A 954 -31.86 -19.20 -47.37
CA CYS A 954 -31.28 -20.00 -48.46
C CYS A 954 -31.81 -19.56 -49.84
N GLN A 955 -33.13 -19.31 -49.95
CA GLN A 955 -33.75 -18.87 -51.20
C GLN A 955 -33.17 -17.52 -51.68
N LEU A 956 -32.88 -16.59 -50.76
CA LEU A 956 -32.22 -15.32 -51.08
C LEU A 956 -30.80 -15.49 -51.64
N LEU A 957 -30.17 -16.65 -51.40
CA LEU A 957 -28.85 -17.02 -51.93
C LEU A 957 -28.92 -17.93 -53.16
N GLY A 958 -30.12 -18.19 -53.70
CA GLY A 958 -30.32 -19.10 -54.83
C GLY A 958 -30.27 -20.60 -54.46
N LEU A 959 -30.22 -20.95 -53.17
CA LEU A 959 -30.12 -22.33 -52.69
C LEU A 959 -31.52 -22.91 -52.39
N GLN A 960 -31.84 -24.05 -53.01
CA GLN A 960 -33.01 -24.85 -52.66
C GLN A 960 -32.64 -25.89 -51.60
N ALA A 961 -32.90 -25.60 -50.33
CA ALA A 961 -32.53 -26.49 -49.23
C ALA A 961 -33.50 -27.68 -49.09
N GLN A 962 -33.21 -28.79 -49.79
CA GLN A 962 -34.03 -30.01 -49.78
C GLN A 962 -33.40 -31.13 -48.94
N GLN A 963 -32.06 -31.21 -48.91
CA GLN A 963 -31.31 -32.19 -48.11
C GLN A 963 -30.83 -31.60 -46.79
N PRO A 964 -30.53 -32.44 -45.76
CA PRO A 964 -29.96 -31.98 -44.50
C PRO A 964 -28.64 -31.20 -44.66
N GLU A 965 -27.80 -31.60 -45.63
CA GLU A 965 -26.54 -30.90 -45.94
C GLU A 965 -26.79 -29.49 -46.50
N ASP A 966 -27.83 -29.30 -47.32
CA ASP A 966 -28.20 -27.99 -47.84
C ASP A 966 -28.67 -27.03 -46.73
N LEU A 967 -29.41 -27.56 -45.74
CA LEU A 967 -29.83 -26.79 -44.55
C LEU A 967 -28.63 -26.43 -43.67
N ALA A 968 -27.65 -27.33 -43.53
CA ALA A 968 -26.41 -27.06 -42.81
C ALA A 968 -25.59 -25.96 -43.49
N LEU A 969 -25.45 -26.03 -44.82
CA LEU A 969 -24.80 -25.00 -45.64
C LEU A 969 -25.54 -23.65 -45.56
N GLY A 970 -26.87 -23.67 -45.56
CA GLY A 970 -27.70 -22.48 -45.37
C GLY A 970 -27.48 -21.81 -44.01
N ARG A 971 -27.40 -22.60 -42.95
CA ARG A 971 -27.08 -22.13 -41.60
C ARG A 971 -25.66 -21.57 -41.52
N LEU A 972 -24.68 -22.26 -42.11
CA LEU A 972 -23.29 -21.79 -42.19
C LEU A 972 -23.17 -20.46 -42.97
N ALA A 973 -23.92 -20.31 -44.06
CA ALA A 973 -23.97 -19.05 -44.81
C ALA A 973 -24.52 -17.88 -43.96
N CYS A 974 -25.51 -18.15 -43.09
CA CYS A 974 -26.02 -17.16 -42.13
C CYS A 974 -24.97 -16.80 -41.07
N LEU A 975 -24.26 -17.79 -40.51
CA LEU A 975 -23.17 -17.58 -39.54
C LEU A 975 -22.02 -16.74 -40.14
N CYS A 976 -21.72 -16.93 -41.43
CA CYS A 976 -20.74 -16.15 -42.17
C CYS A 976 -21.26 -14.78 -42.67
N ARG A 977 -22.52 -14.42 -42.35
CA ARG A 977 -23.20 -13.19 -42.76
C ARG A 977 -23.21 -12.95 -44.27
N VAL A 978 -23.34 -14.01 -45.06
CA VAL A 978 -23.36 -13.92 -46.52
C VAL A 978 -24.68 -13.30 -47.01
N GLN A 979 -24.57 -12.35 -47.94
CA GLN A 979 -25.72 -11.61 -48.49
C GLN A 979 -25.91 -11.80 -50.01
N GLY A 980 -24.97 -12.45 -50.70
CA GLY A 980 -25.01 -12.64 -52.15
C GLY A 980 -24.42 -13.96 -52.62
N GLU A 981 -24.72 -14.33 -53.86
CA GLU A 981 -24.37 -15.63 -54.46
C GLU A 981 -22.85 -15.84 -54.61
N GLY A 982 -22.09 -14.78 -54.95
CA GLY A 982 -20.63 -14.86 -55.09
C GLY A 982 -19.90 -15.22 -53.79
N ASP A 983 -20.29 -14.60 -52.67
CA ASP A 983 -19.75 -14.91 -51.34
C ASP A 983 -20.11 -16.34 -50.90
N TYR A 984 -21.28 -16.83 -51.29
CA TYR A 984 -21.71 -18.19 -51.00
C TYR A 984 -20.83 -19.23 -51.71
N CYS A 985 -20.39 -18.96 -52.95
CA CYS A 985 -19.46 -19.85 -53.68
C CYS A 985 -18.14 -20.10 -52.92
N HIS A 986 -17.64 -19.10 -52.17
CA HIS A 986 -16.43 -19.26 -51.36
C HIS A 986 -16.66 -20.22 -50.18
N ILE A 987 -17.81 -20.16 -49.53
CA ILE A 987 -18.19 -21.09 -48.44
C ILE A 987 -18.38 -22.50 -48.99
N LEU A 988 -19.08 -22.62 -50.13
CA LEU A 988 -19.32 -23.89 -50.78
C LEU A 988 -18.01 -24.60 -51.16
N ARG A 989 -17.03 -23.85 -51.68
CA ARG A 989 -15.69 -24.38 -51.98
C ARG A 989 -14.98 -24.86 -50.72
N ALA A 990 -14.99 -24.07 -49.64
CA ALA A 990 -14.39 -24.48 -48.36
C ALA A 990 -15.07 -25.72 -47.77
N TRP A 991 -16.39 -25.85 -47.91
CA TRP A 991 -17.14 -27.03 -47.47
C TRP A 991 -16.75 -28.29 -48.24
N HIS A 992 -16.63 -28.21 -49.57
CA HIS A 992 -16.25 -29.36 -50.41
C HIS A 992 -14.79 -29.81 -50.23
N GLN A 993 -13.93 -28.95 -49.68
CA GLN A 993 -12.55 -29.31 -49.35
C GLN A 993 -12.45 -30.19 -48.09
N LEU A 994 -13.52 -30.27 -47.29
CA LEU A 994 -13.60 -31.15 -46.12
C LEU A 994 -13.87 -32.61 -46.52
N SER A 995 -13.35 -33.54 -45.72
CA SER A 995 -13.61 -34.97 -45.88
C SER A 995 -15.10 -35.31 -45.70
N SER A 996 -15.52 -36.48 -46.19
CA SER A 996 -16.90 -36.95 -46.02
C SER A 996 -17.29 -37.11 -44.54
N ALA A 997 -16.36 -37.53 -43.68
CA ALA A 997 -16.58 -37.68 -42.24
C ALA A 997 -16.76 -36.33 -41.52
N GLU A 998 -15.94 -35.32 -41.87
CA GLU A 998 -16.05 -33.96 -41.32
C GLU A 998 -17.36 -33.30 -41.72
N ARG A 999 -17.74 -33.39 -43.02
CA ARG A 999 -19.02 -32.87 -43.51
C ARG A 999 -20.22 -33.53 -42.84
N TRP A 1000 -20.17 -34.83 -42.61
CA TRP A 1000 -21.24 -35.54 -41.89
C TRP A 1000 -21.37 -35.03 -40.45
N MET A 1001 -20.25 -34.84 -39.75
CA MET A 1001 -20.26 -34.35 -38.36
C MET A 1001 -20.78 -32.92 -38.25
N LEU A 1002 -20.34 -32.03 -39.15
CA LEU A 1002 -20.81 -30.65 -39.21
C LEU A 1002 -22.29 -30.57 -39.61
N THR A 1003 -22.74 -31.38 -40.57
CA THR A 1003 -24.16 -31.45 -40.97
C THR A 1003 -25.04 -31.85 -39.78
N LYS A 1004 -24.62 -32.89 -39.04
CA LYS A 1004 -25.33 -33.34 -37.83
C LYS A 1004 -25.38 -32.24 -36.76
N HIS A 1005 -24.29 -31.48 -36.58
CA HIS A 1005 -24.24 -30.37 -35.63
C HIS A 1005 -25.15 -29.21 -36.05
N PHE A 1006 -25.07 -28.74 -37.30
CA PHE A 1006 -25.85 -27.60 -37.77
C PHE A 1006 -27.35 -27.87 -37.90
N VAL A 1007 -27.77 -29.13 -38.09
CA VAL A 1007 -29.21 -29.51 -38.14
C VAL A 1007 -29.77 -29.86 -36.74
N ALA A 1008 -28.92 -29.98 -35.71
CA ALA A 1008 -29.38 -30.27 -34.35
C ALA A 1008 -30.33 -29.18 -33.82
N ASN A 1009 -31.44 -29.60 -33.18
CA ASN A 1009 -32.54 -28.68 -32.88
C ASN A 1009 -32.68 -28.28 -31.40
N GLY A 1010 -32.02 -28.95 -30.47
CA GLY A 1010 -32.07 -28.63 -29.04
C GLY A 1010 -33.42 -28.96 -28.37
N ILE A 1011 -34.36 -29.56 -29.10
CA ILE A 1011 -35.68 -29.96 -28.60
C ILE A 1011 -35.77 -31.49 -28.54
N THR A 1012 -35.53 -32.17 -29.67
CA THR A 1012 -35.53 -33.63 -29.76
C THR A 1012 -34.11 -34.20 -29.83
N THR A 1013 -33.18 -33.45 -30.42
CA THR A 1013 -31.76 -33.80 -30.48
C THR A 1013 -30.95 -32.86 -29.59
N ASN A 1014 -29.92 -33.38 -28.92
CA ASN A 1014 -29.01 -32.54 -28.14
C ASN A 1014 -28.26 -31.59 -29.09
N ALA A 1015 -28.31 -30.30 -28.82
CA ALA A 1015 -27.63 -29.27 -29.59
C ALA A 1015 -26.52 -28.61 -28.78
N ILE A 1016 -25.43 -28.26 -29.47
CA ILE A 1016 -24.36 -27.42 -28.92
C ILE A 1016 -24.49 -26.06 -29.60
N VAL A 1017 -24.61 -25.00 -28.82
CA VAL A 1017 -24.67 -23.62 -29.31
C VAL A 1017 -23.30 -23.00 -29.04
N PHE A 1018 -22.55 -22.73 -30.10
CA PHE A 1018 -21.26 -22.05 -30.00
C PHE A 1018 -21.46 -20.55 -30.06
N GLU A 1019 -21.42 -19.90 -28.91
CA GLU A 1019 -21.52 -18.45 -28.80
C GLU A 1019 -20.24 -17.79 -29.32
N PHE A 1020 -20.38 -16.70 -30.08
CA PHE A 1020 -19.31 -16.01 -30.80
C PHE A 1020 -18.73 -16.76 -32.01
N LEU A 1021 -19.34 -17.88 -32.44
CA LEU A 1021 -18.93 -18.56 -33.67
C LEU A 1021 -18.99 -17.66 -34.93
N PRO A 1022 -20.00 -16.80 -35.13
CA PRO A 1022 -20.00 -15.84 -36.23
C PRO A 1022 -18.79 -14.91 -36.23
N LEU A 1023 -18.31 -14.50 -35.04
CA LEU A 1023 -17.14 -13.64 -34.89
C LEU A 1023 -15.85 -14.41 -35.24
N CYS A 1024 -15.74 -15.68 -34.82
CA CYS A 1024 -14.64 -16.56 -35.25
C CYS A 1024 -14.57 -16.67 -36.78
N LEU A 1025 -15.72 -16.88 -37.44
CA LEU A 1025 -15.80 -16.97 -38.90
C LEU A 1025 -15.46 -15.64 -39.59
N GLU A 1026 -15.90 -14.51 -39.03
CA GLU A 1026 -15.54 -13.18 -39.52
C GLU A 1026 -14.03 -12.93 -39.42
N HIS A 1027 -13.42 -13.23 -38.27
CA HIS A 1027 -11.98 -13.08 -38.07
C HIS A 1027 -11.17 -14.02 -38.97
N ALA A 1028 -11.63 -15.26 -39.17
CA ALA A 1028 -11.00 -16.18 -40.12
C ALA A 1028 -11.02 -15.62 -41.55
N ARG A 1029 -12.09 -14.94 -41.98
CA ARG A 1029 -12.12 -14.30 -43.32
C ARG A 1029 -11.15 -13.11 -43.43
N LYS A 1030 -10.82 -12.45 -42.32
CA LYS A 1030 -9.93 -11.29 -42.27
C LYS A 1030 -8.46 -11.67 -42.03
N ASN A 1031 -8.19 -12.82 -41.44
CA ASN A 1031 -6.83 -13.28 -41.14
C ASN A 1031 -6.25 -14.08 -42.33
N PRO A 1032 -5.08 -13.70 -42.88
CA PRO A 1032 -4.47 -14.42 -44.01
C PRO A 1032 -3.97 -15.84 -43.68
N PHE A 1033 -3.79 -16.18 -42.40
CA PHE A 1033 -3.25 -17.46 -41.92
C PHE A 1033 -4.31 -18.44 -41.41
N VAL A 1034 -5.57 -18.02 -41.29
CA VAL A 1034 -6.70 -18.87 -40.88
C VAL A 1034 -7.74 -18.83 -41.98
N THR A 1035 -8.09 -19.97 -42.56
CA THR A 1035 -9.17 -20.04 -43.55
C THR A 1035 -10.46 -20.56 -42.93
N VAL A 1036 -11.61 -20.31 -43.57
CA VAL A 1036 -12.89 -20.89 -43.17
C VAL A 1036 -12.81 -22.42 -43.12
N GLN A 1037 -12.11 -23.05 -44.06
CA GLN A 1037 -11.87 -24.50 -44.05
C GLN A 1037 -11.15 -24.92 -42.76
N THR A 1038 -10.00 -24.31 -42.45
CA THR A 1038 -9.22 -24.68 -41.25
C THR A 1038 -9.99 -24.44 -39.95
N LEU A 1039 -10.84 -23.42 -39.90
CA LEU A 1039 -11.72 -23.19 -38.74
C LEU A 1039 -12.80 -24.27 -38.63
N LEU A 1040 -13.37 -24.74 -39.73
CA LEU A 1040 -14.34 -25.85 -39.73
C LEU A 1040 -13.68 -27.18 -39.29
N GLU A 1041 -12.43 -27.43 -39.66
CA GLU A 1041 -11.64 -28.58 -39.18
C GLU A 1041 -11.45 -28.52 -37.66
N VAL A 1042 -11.02 -27.36 -37.13
CA VAL A 1042 -10.91 -27.13 -35.68
C VAL A 1042 -12.27 -27.26 -34.98
N LEU A 1043 -13.35 -26.80 -35.62
CA LEU A 1043 -14.70 -26.91 -35.07
C LEU A 1043 -15.15 -28.37 -34.95
N VAL A 1044 -14.80 -29.25 -35.90
CA VAL A 1044 -15.05 -30.69 -35.80
C VAL A 1044 -14.37 -31.30 -34.58
N GLU A 1045 -13.10 -30.95 -34.35
CA GLU A 1045 -12.36 -31.39 -33.16
C GLU A 1045 -13.00 -30.85 -31.87
N LEU A 1046 -13.40 -29.57 -31.86
CA LEU A 1046 -14.07 -28.95 -30.71
C LEU A 1046 -15.41 -29.60 -30.39
N ILE A 1047 -16.23 -29.92 -31.40
CA ILE A 1047 -17.51 -30.62 -31.22
C ILE A 1047 -17.29 -31.95 -30.50
N GLN A 1048 -16.26 -32.71 -30.89
CA GLN A 1048 -15.94 -33.99 -30.24
C GLN A 1048 -15.51 -33.80 -28.79
N VAL A 1049 -14.64 -32.82 -28.52
CA VAL A 1049 -14.18 -32.48 -27.17
C VAL A 1049 -15.35 -32.10 -26.27
N VAL A 1050 -16.24 -31.22 -26.73
CA VAL A 1050 -17.42 -30.79 -25.97
C VAL A 1050 -18.38 -31.95 -25.75
N GLN A 1051 -18.67 -32.77 -26.76
CA GLN A 1051 -19.55 -33.93 -26.61
C GLN A 1051 -19.00 -34.94 -25.58
N ALA A 1052 -17.69 -35.14 -25.52
CA ALA A 1052 -17.05 -35.99 -24.52
C ALA A 1052 -17.14 -35.38 -23.11
N ALA A 1053 -17.01 -34.06 -22.98
CA ALA A 1053 -17.13 -33.34 -21.71
C ALA A 1053 -18.57 -33.37 -21.17
N VAL A 1054 -19.57 -33.12 -22.02
CA VAL A 1054 -21.00 -33.14 -21.66
C VAL A 1054 -21.44 -34.54 -21.20
N LYS A 1055 -20.89 -35.62 -21.79
CA LYS A 1055 -21.17 -36.99 -21.32
C LYS A 1055 -20.64 -37.27 -19.91
N LYS A 1056 -19.55 -36.61 -19.49
CA LYS A 1056 -18.92 -36.82 -18.18
C LYS A 1056 -19.61 -36.03 -17.06
N SER A 1057 -20.12 -34.84 -17.35
CA SER A 1057 -20.65 -33.89 -16.35
C SER A 1057 -22.03 -34.25 -15.78
N HIS A 1058 -22.67 -35.35 -16.19
CA HIS A 1058 -23.99 -35.77 -15.71
C HIS A 1058 -25.04 -34.64 -15.72
N SER A 1059 -25.00 -33.74 -16.70
CA SER A 1059 -25.97 -32.65 -16.87
C SER A 1059 -27.35 -33.21 -17.22
N ARG A 1060 -28.07 -33.70 -16.22
CA ARG A 1060 -29.43 -34.24 -16.32
C ARG A 1060 -30.39 -33.07 -16.56
N GLY A 1061 -30.77 -32.82 -17.81
CA GLY A 1061 -31.96 -32.04 -18.14
C GLY A 1061 -31.85 -31.06 -19.31
N HIS A 1062 -30.65 -30.55 -19.62
CA HIS A 1062 -30.47 -29.52 -20.66
C HIS A 1062 -30.23 -30.16 -22.04
N ARG A 1063 -31.16 -29.94 -22.98
CA ARG A 1063 -31.07 -30.43 -24.38
C ARG A 1063 -30.31 -29.48 -25.32
N ALA A 1064 -29.99 -28.27 -24.86
CA ALA A 1064 -29.09 -27.33 -25.53
C ALA A 1064 -27.99 -26.93 -24.54
N VAL A 1065 -26.73 -27.00 -24.98
CA VAL A 1065 -25.55 -26.63 -24.18
C VAL A 1065 -24.85 -25.48 -24.87
N HIS A 1066 -24.57 -24.40 -24.16
CA HIS A 1066 -23.87 -23.24 -24.69
C HIS A 1066 -22.37 -23.34 -24.43
N VAL A 1067 -21.56 -22.95 -25.42
CA VAL A 1067 -20.10 -22.92 -25.34
C VAL A 1067 -19.61 -21.56 -25.82
N GLU A 1068 -19.03 -20.78 -24.92
CA GLU A 1068 -18.50 -19.45 -25.24
C GLU A 1068 -17.14 -19.54 -25.95
N LEU A 1069 -17.02 -18.93 -27.13
CA LEU A 1069 -15.81 -18.93 -27.98
C LEU A 1069 -15.13 -17.56 -28.09
N SER A 1070 -15.38 -16.64 -27.15
CA SER A 1070 -14.81 -15.28 -27.15
C SER A 1070 -13.27 -15.28 -27.22
N ASP A 1071 -12.62 -16.14 -26.43
CA ASP A 1071 -11.15 -16.35 -26.46
C ASP A 1071 -10.66 -16.86 -27.82
N LEU A 1072 -11.37 -17.83 -28.41
CA LEU A 1072 -11.02 -18.38 -29.72
C LEU A 1072 -11.15 -17.33 -30.82
N ALA A 1073 -12.18 -16.49 -30.78
CA ALA A 1073 -12.34 -15.39 -31.71
C ALA A 1073 -11.17 -14.38 -31.62
N ALA A 1074 -10.77 -14.00 -30.40
CA ALA A 1074 -9.64 -13.12 -30.18
C ALA A 1074 -8.31 -13.74 -30.67
N PHE A 1075 -8.12 -15.04 -30.47
CA PHE A 1075 -6.93 -15.75 -30.92
C PHE A 1075 -6.85 -15.86 -32.44
N ILE A 1076 -7.97 -16.15 -33.12
CA ILE A 1076 -8.04 -16.16 -34.59
C ILE A 1076 -7.65 -14.80 -35.15
N MET A 1077 -7.99 -13.69 -34.49
CA MET A 1077 -7.62 -12.36 -34.96
C MET A 1077 -6.11 -12.11 -34.96
N MET A 1078 -5.37 -12.74 -34.03
CA MET A 1078 -3.97 -12.43 -33.79
C MET A 1078 -3.00 -13.47 -34.37
N VAL A 1079 -3.42 -14.73 -34.52
CA VAL A 1079 -2.54 -15.85 -34.88
C VAL A 1079 -1.93 -15.68 -36.28
N GLN A 1080 -0.61 -15.80 -36.39
CA GLN A 1080 0.13 -15.61 -37.64
C GLN A 1080 0.58 -16.93 -38.30
N ASN A 1081 0.03 -18.06 -37.85
CA ASN A 1081 0.46 -19.39 -38.30
C ASN A 1081 -0.70 -20.40 -38.30
N SER A 1082 -0.97 -20.98 -39.47
CA SER A 1082 -2.05 -21.95 -39.67
C SER A 1082 -1.89 -23.23 -38.84
N TYR A 1083 -0.67 -23.72 -38.60
CA TYR A 1083 -0.45 -24.94 -37.81
C TYR A 1083 -0.74 -24.71 -36.33
N ILE A 1084 -0.35 -23.54 -35.82
CA ILE A 1084 -0.59 -23.13 -34.43
C ILE A 1084 -2.09 -22.99 -34.20
N PHE A 1085 -2.81 -22.42 -35.16
CA PHE A 1085 -4.27 -22.38 -35.13
C PHE A 1085 -4.88 -23.79 -35.15
N GLN A 1086 -4.51 -24.66 -36.09
CA GLN A 1086 -5.09 -26.00 -36.18
C GLN A 1086 -4.75 -26.89 -34.95
N SER A 1087 -3.72 -26.57 -34.17
CA SER A 1087 -3.34 -27.31 -32.95
C SER A 1087 -3.76 -26.63 -31.65
N CYS A 1088 -4.47 -25.50 -31.72
CA CYS A 1088 -4.80 -24.69 -30.55
C CYS A 1088 -5.63 -25.45 -29.49
N LEU A 1089 -6.47 -26.39 -29.91
CA LEU A 1089 -7.33 -27.14 -29.00
C LEU A 1089 -6.55 -28.10 -28.09
N LEU A 1090 -5.38 -28.60 -28.51
CA LEU A 1090 -4.53 -29.47 -27.68
C LEU A 1090 -4.06 -28.79 -26.39
N ARG A 1091 -3.99 -27.46 -26.43
CA ARG A 1091 -3.58 -26.60 -25.32
C ARG A 1091 -4.71 -25.67 -24.90
N SER A 1092 -5.95 -26.05 -25.16
CA SER A 1092 -7.14 -25.35 -24.68
C SER A 1092 -7.73 -26.05 -23.47
N LYS A 1093 -8.47 -25.32 -22.64
CA LYS A 1093 -9.23 -25.88 -21.53
C LYS A 1093 -10.71 -25.56 -21.72
N LEU A 1094 -11.54 -26.59 -21.60
CA LEU A 1094 -12.99 -26.42 -21.56
C LEU A 1094 -13.43 -26.35 -20.09
N ARG A 1095 -13.81 -25.17 -19.63
CA ARG A 1095 -14.22 -24.93 -18.24
C ARG A 1095 -15.75 -25.01 -18.12
N PHE A 1096 -16.24 -25.72 -17.11
CA PHE A 1096 -17.67 -25.82 -16.83
C PHE A 1096 -18.14 -24.64 -15.96
N ARG A 1097 -19.20 -23.97 -16.40
CA ARG A 1097 -19.90 -22.88 -15.72
C ARG A 1097 -21.41 -23.21 -15.77
N ASP A 1098 -21.87 -24.06 -14.85
CA ASP A 1098 -23.23 -24.65 -14.87
C ASP A 1098 -24.33 -23.65 -15.31
N PRO A 1099 -25.08 -23.93 -16.39
CA PRO A 1099 -25.07 -25.12 -17.26
C PRO A 1099 -24.17 -25.04 -18.52
N ASP A 1100 -23.42 -23.94 -18.68
CA ASP A 1100 -22.66 -23.58 -19.88
C ASP A 1100 -21.17 -23.99 -19.79
N TYR A 1101 -20.46 -23.85 -20.91
CA TYR A 1101 -19.01 -24.05 -20.98
C TYR A 1101 -18.30 -22.85 -21.59
N ILE A 1102 -17.03 -22.66 -21.22
CA ILE A 1102 -16.15 -21.64 -21.81
C ILE A 1102 -14.91 -22.33 -22.35
N LEU A 1103 -14.56 -22.02 -23.59
CA LEU A 1103 -13.30 -22.45 -24.19
C LEU A 1103 -12.21 -21.43 -23.85
N GLU A 1104 -11.37 -21.74 -22.87
CA GLU A 1104 -10.23 -20.91 -22.48
C GLU A 1104 -8.98 -21.35 -23.24
N LEU A 1105 -8.34 -20.43 -23.97
CA LEU A 1105 -7.05 -20.69 -24.60
C LEU A 1105 -5.94 -20.46 -23.57
N THR A 1106 -5.09 -21.47 -23.35
CA THR A 1106 -4.05 -21.35 -22.33
C THR A 1106 -2.95 -20.37 -22.73
N GLN A 1107 -2.15 -19.94 -21.74
CA GLN A 1107 -0.98 -19.09 -21.95
C GLN A 1107 0.01 -19.66 -22.99
N GLU A 1108 0.08 -20.99 -23.12
CA GLU A 1108 0.90 -21.65 -24.14
C GLU A 1108 0.39 -21.43 -25.57
N ASN A 1109 -0.91 -21.23 -25.76
CA ASN A 1109 -1.44 -20.81 -27.06
C ASN A 1109 -1.09 -19.34 -27.30
N TRP A 1110 -1.37 -18.47 -26.33
CA TRP A 1110 -1.14 -17.02 -26.46
C TRP A 1110 0.32 -16.64 -26.70
N GLY A 1111 1.26 -17.35 -26.07
CA GLY A 1111 2.70 -17.11 -26.28
C GLY A 1111 3.20 -17.41 -27.70
N ARG A 1112 2.43 -18.15 -28.50
CA ARG A 1112 2.82 -18.64 -29.83
C ARG A 1112 2.12 -17.94 -30.99
N VAL A 1113 1.27 -16.96 -30.69
CA VAL A 1113 0.43 -16.23 -31.65
C VAL A 1113 1.26 -15.50 -32.70
N GLY A 1114 2.43 -14.96 -32.32
CA GLY A 1114 3.35 -14.24 -33.20
C GLY A 1114 4.45 -15.10 -33.84
N GLU A 1115 4.43 -16.42 -33.68
CA GLU A 1115 5.41 -17.30 -34.32
C GLU A 1115 5.20 -17.31 -35.85
N PRO A 1116 6.20 -16.91 -36.67
CA PRO A 1116 6.06 -16.93 -38.11
C PRO A 1116 6.00 -18.37 -38.65
N GLN A 1117 5.45 -18.53 -39.85
CA GLN A 1117 5.41 -19.82 -40.55
C GLN A 1117 6.84 -20.23 -40.97
N SER A 1118 7.30 -21.40 -40.50
CA SER A 1118 8.65 -21.94 -40.77
C SER A 1118 8.60 -23.28 -41.52
N ASP A 1119 9.71 -23.70 -42.14
CA ASP A 1119 9.81 -24.97 -42.87
C ASP A 1119 9.48 -26.20 -41.99
N VAL A 1120 9.81 -26.13 -40.70
CA VAL A 1120 9.46 -27.16 -39.71
C VAL A 1120 7.94 -27.24 -39.52
N THR A 1121 7.24 -26.11 -39.51
CA THR A 1121 5.77 -26.08 -39.44
C THR A 1121 5.10 -26.57 -40.73
N ALA A 1122 5.71 -26.33 -41.89
CA ALA A 1122 5.24 -26.91 -43.15
C ALA A 1122 5.39 -28.44 -43.18
N MET A 1123 6.49 -28.97 -42.63
CA MET A 1123 6.71 -30.40 -42.45
C MET A 1123 5.72 -31.01 -41.45
N ALA A 1124 5.42 -30.32 -40.35
CA ALA A 1124 4.41 -30.75 -39.37
C ALA A 1124 2.98 -30.77 -39.95
N ASN A 1125 2.62 -29.79 -40.79
CA ASN A 1125 1.36 -29.80 -41.56
C ASN A 1125 1.27 -31.00 -42.50
N SER A 1126 2.37 -31.31 -43.19
CA SER A 1126 2.46 -32.45 -44.10
C SER A 1126 2.31 -33.79 -43.35
N LEU A 1127 2.94 -33.91 -42.18
CA LEU A 1127 2.80 -35.08 -41.30
C LEU A 1127 1.37 -35.25 -40.77
N ARG A 1128 0.72 -34.15 -40.35
CA ARG A 1128 -0.68 -34.20 -39.89
C ARG A 1128 -1.61 -34.63 -41.02
N GLY A 1129 -1.41 -34.12 -42.24
CA GLY A 1129 -2.15 -34.54 -43.43
C GLY A 1129 -2.00 -36.03 -43.72
N LEU A 1130 -0.77 -36.57 -43.61
CA LEU A 1130 -0.50 -38.01 -43.74
C LEU A 1130 -1.16 -38.84 -42.63
N TRP A 1131 -1.16 -38.34 -41.40
CA TRP A 1131 -1.78 -39.01 -40.25
C TRP A 1131 -3.31 -39.03 -40.34
N GLN A 1132 -3.93 -37.95 -40.81
CA GLN A 1132 -5.37 -37.89 -41.10
C GLN A 1132 -5.75 -38.84 -42.25
N LEU A 1133 -4.97 -38.89 -43.33
CA LEU A 1133 -5.15 -39.87 -44.41
C LEU A 1133 -5.07 -41.32 -43.88
N GLN A 1134 -4.16 -41.60 -42.95
CA GLN A 1134 -4.03 -42.91 -42.33
C GLN A 1134 -5.21 -43.24 -41.40
N LYS A 1135 -5.74 -42.25 -40.66
CA LYS A 1135 -6.92 -42.41 -39.80
C LYS A 1135 -8.19 -42.65 -40.63
N VAL A 1136 -8.38 -41.89 -41.70
CA VAL A 1136 -9.48 -42.10 -42.66
C VAL A 1136 -9.36 -43.47 -43.31
N SER A 1137 -8.16 -43.88 -43.75
CA SER A 1137 -7.92 -45.23 -44.29
C SER A 1137 -8.27 -46.33 -43.28
N ASN A 1138 -7.95 -46.14 -42.00
CA ASN A 1138 -8.27 -47.09 -40.93
C ASN A 1138 -9.76 -47.12 -40.58
N GLU A 1139 -10.45 -45.98 -40.61
CA GLU A 1139 -11.90 -45.89 -40.37
C GLU A 1139 -12.69 -46.45 -41.55
N THR A 1140 -12.28 -46.21 -42.80
CA THR A 1140 -12.84 -46.89 -43.99
C THR A 1140 -12.56 -48.39 -43.97
N ALA A 1141 -11.40 -48.82 -43.47
CA ALA A 1141 -11.09 -50.24 -43.28
C ALA A 1141 -11.90 -50.87 -42.13
N ALA A 1142 -12.25 -50.11 -41.10
CA ALA A 1142 -13.09 -50.56 -40.00
C ALA A 1142 -14.58 -50.64 -40.40
N GLN A 1143 -15.09 -49.69 -41.18
CA GLN A 1143 -16.43 -49.75 -41.77
C GLN A 1143 -16.56 -50.89 -42.80
N ALA A 1144 -15.57 -51.08 -43.67
CA ALA A 1144 -15.52 -52.22 -44.60
C ALA A 1144 -15.43 -53.59 -43.90
N ARG A 1145 -14.86 -53.64 -42.68
CA ARG A 1145 -14.86 -54.85 -41.82
C ARG A 1145 -16.17 -55.05 -41.05
N SER A 1146 -16.97 -54.00 -40.82
CA SER A 1146 -18.30 -54.15 -40.23
C SER A 1146 -19.37 -54.58 -41.23
N GLU A 1147 -19.14 -54.38 -42.53
CA GLU A 1147 -20.06 -54.78 -43.61
C GLU A 1147 -19.77 -56.17 -44.21
N ASN A 1148 -18.64 -56.81 -43.88
CA ASN A 1148 -18.34 -58.19 -44.27
C ASN A 1148 -17.80 -59.01 -43.09
N PRO A 1149 -18.56 -59.97 -42.52
CA PRO A 1149 -18.04 -60.88 -41.52
C PRO A 1149 -17.09 -61.91 -42.18
N PRO A 1150 -16.05 -62.40 -41.49
CA PRO A 1150 -15.13 -63.38 -42.06
C PRO A 1150 -15.81 -64.74 -42.19
N ALA A 1151 -15.69 -65.35 -43.38
CA ALA A 1151 -15.91 -66.77 -43.58
C ALA A 1151 -14.83 -67.57 -42.83
N SER A 1152 -15.25 -68.70 -42.27
CA SER A 1152 -14.46 -69.72 -41.58
C SER A 1152 -13.17 -70.12 -42.29
N THR A 1153 -12.05 -70.06 -41.58
CA THR A 1153 -11.15 -71.20 -41.23
C THR A 1153 -10.05 -70.72 -40.28
#